data_AF-A0A9W6UD63-F1
#
_entry.id   AF-A0A9W6UD63-F1
#
_cell.length_a   1.000
_cell.length_b   1.000
_cell.length_c   1.000
_cell.angle_alpha   90.00
_cell.angle_beta   90.00
_cell.angle_gamma   90.00
#
_symmetry.space_group_name_H-M   'P 1'
#
loop_
_entity.id
_entity.type
_entity.pdbx_description
1 polymer ?
#
loop_
_entity_poly.entity_id
_entity_poly.type
_entity_poly.pdbx_seq_one_letter_code
_entity_poly.pdbx_strand_id
1 'polypeptide(L)'
;MKRKELLAACEELIKSFDPAKTTVDAHATEELRGLASTSDQRFLQQVLYGSYRYRELLRPMLTLFLDSHSSQVSRSDYTKFLIIGYLAMFRLEELGTAAFSGLALALQPTSMHTFISYIFNPEELKGTLYAHLTRVLDAEFVETQIINKMLRFKPAIDKLLCQLHAKAFGRTSSSRDSRSSSSDTAALDSSEGSKKPPTVPIAPKITKPKPRRALEPIRIPREIKSNPVPASLHKLSLAELQVREETRKERIKTEVANKYDPSDEFQFATAARGSNLEAVREEVEREREAALQFDFKAKPVPHASTSAATAVSTTEVRLTAAAILREDALHKRKKDREAALIRAYESELRDPLEFYRWQANMQQQDEANWRREVETRRLEMVQAQYDAMEAARQAKLDNREVALEMKERAKSRAAEREQEESELIEKYRQLTEEAKRVRDTAPREAEARVREENAKQRDALQEFLVAERERKAKEDAKEQAAREDLIRQIRALDRVHREYVAVFDPTETAQLGLLQEMSLAELRERLRVRHEEQKRWEESRREAILTDKQEKNADLLEKATNAARRRKATASANATARAKKKALAAARGLEEQAIRRKNNIELAEKLQRQREERKEQTEKLRLEAEELATRRRFLGAAKSMLEENHFDQLKCGFEREAKNRQETHQVESITMENVRAQEKRMNSEFRERQRLAKQEQEQERAQVYSRAKEDARRRNREEDETLRALVRHEQQRYAHARGSLQARNMYATKQTKSMTLKARSQSATRAKSHPKLASPGCNQEEELSEF
;
A
#
# COMPACT_ATOMS: atom_id res chain seq x y z
N MET A 1 50.02 32.35 -35.00
CA MET A 1 49.38 31.40 -34.06
C MET A 1 47.89 31.27 -34.39
N LYS A 2 47.17 30.27 -33.87
CA LYS A 2 45.70 30.24 -33.94
C LYS A 2 45.12 31.31 -32.99
N ARG A 3 43.94 31.83 -33.30
CA ARG A 3 43.29 32.92 -32.52
C ARG A 3 43.18 32.64 -31.01
N LYS A 4 42.93 31.37 -30.61
CA LYS A 4 42.87 30.97 -29.20
C LYS A 4 44.25 30.96 -28.52
N GLU A 5 45.28 30.50 -29.22
CA GLU A 5 46.67 30.46 -28.73
C GLU A 5 47.22 31.89 -28.55
N LEU A 6 46.95 32.76 -29.54
CA LEU A 6 47.30 34.17 -29.52
C LEU A 6 46.64 34.93 -28.36
N LEU A 7 45.36 34.67 -28.06
CA LEU A 7 44.68 35.28 -26.90
C LEU A 7 45.17 34.73 -25.56
N ALA A 8 45.61 33.46 -25.50
CA ALA A 8 46.26 32.90 -24.30
C ALA A 8 47.61 33.59 -24.05
N ALA A 9 48.42 33.79 -25.08
CA ALA A 9 49.66 34.56 -24.99
C ALA A 9 49.42 36.02 -24.55
N CYS A 10 48.35 36.69 -25.02
CA CYS A 10 47.95 38.00 -24.48
C CYS A 10 47.60 37.93 -22.98
N GLU A 11 46.89 36.89 -22.54
CA GLU A 11 46.46 36.71 -21.16
C GLU A 11 47.64 36.40 -20.21
N GLU A 12 48.61 35.62 -20.67
CA GLU A 12 49.85 35.30 -19.95
C GLU A 12 50.76 36.53 -19.84
N LEU A 13 51.01 37.24 -20.95
CA LEU A 13 51.83 38.45 -21.00
C LEU A 13 51.28 39.60 -20.13
N ILE A 14 49.97 39.70 -19.95
CA ILE A 14 49.35 40.68 -19.04
C ILE A 14 49.43 40.23 -17.56
N LYS A 15 49.58 38.92 -17.29
CA LYS A 15 49.68 38.36 -15.93
C LYS A 15 51.11 38.27 -15.41
N SER A 16 52.10 38.10 -16.27
CA SER A 16 53.52 38.08 -15.90
C SER A 16 54.06 39.47 -15.58
N PHE A 17 53.48 40.52 -16.17
CA PHE A 17 53.96 41.89 -16.01
C PHE A 17 53.83 42.43 -14.58
N ASP A 18 54.97 42.68 -13.95
CA ASP A 18 55.07 43.34 -12.63
C ASP A 18 55.69 44.75 -12.78
N PRO A 19 54.90 45.83 -12.60
CA PRO A 19 55.39 47.20 -12.74
C PRO A 19 56.36 47.63 -11.63
N ALA A 20 56.55 46.83 -10.57
CA ALA A 20 57.58 47.06 -9.55
C ALA A 20 58.95 46.44 -9.93
N LYS A 21 59.03 45.61 -10.97
CA LYS A 21 60.25 44.91 -11.40
C LYS A 21 60.79 45.38 -12.75
N THR A 22 59.91 45.65 -13.71
CA THR A 22 60.27 45.88 -15.12
C THR A 22 59.46 47.02 -15.73
N THR A 23 60.03 47.73 -16.70
CA THR A 23 59.23 48.62 -17.57
C THR A 23 58.40 47.79 -18.55
N VAL A 24 57.29 48.35 -19.05
CA VAL A 24 56.39 47.64 -19.98
C VAL A 24 57.14 47.22 -21.26
N ASP A 25 58.06 48.06 -21.75
CA ASP A 25 58.87 47.79 -22.94
C ASP A 25 59.95 46.73 -22.73
N ALA A 26 60.62 46.71 -21.56
CA ALA A 26 61.58 45.65 -21.23
C ALA A 26 60.87 44.30 -21.18
N HIS A 27 59.78 44.20 -20.40
CA HIS A 27 58.97 43.00 -20.31
C HIS A 27 58.42 42.54 -21.68
N ALA A 28 57.95 43.48 -22.52
CA ALA A 28 57.47 43.18 -23.87
C ALA A 28 58.56 42.70 -24.83
N THR A 29 59.83 43.05 -24.61
CA THR A 29 60.96 42.65 -25.47
C THR A 29 61.71 41.42 -24.96
N GLU A 30 61.56 41.08 -23.68
CA GLU A 30 62.07 39.84 -23.09
C GLU A 30 61.14 38.66 -23.39
N GLU A 31 59.87 38.72 -22.97
CA GLU A 31 58.91 37.61 -23.13
C GLU A 31 58.61 37.28 -24.60
N LEU A 32 58.67 38.27 -25.50
CA LEU A 32 58.39 38.07 -26.93
C LEU A 32 59.64 37.78 -27.77
N ARG A 33 60.83 37.61 -27.15
CA ARG A 33 62.11 37.38 -27.86
C ARG A 33 62.12 36.08 -28.69
N GLY A 34 61.25 35.12 -28.39
CA GLY A 34 61.15 33.82 -29.08
C GLY A 34 60.09 33.72 -30.19
N LEU A 35 59.31 34.77 -30.48
CA LEU A 35 58.20 34.67 -31.45
C LEU A 35 58.64 34.94 -32.90
N ALA A 36 58.60 33.91 -33.75
CA ALA A 36 58.96 34.01 -35.18
C ALA A 36 58.00 34.86 -36.04
N SER A 37 56.79 35.17 -35.56
CA SER A 37 55.81 35.95 -36.32
C SER A 37 55.79 37.41 -35.90
N THR A 38 56.33 38.29 -36.75
CA THR A 38 56.40 39.73 -36.46
C THR A 38 55.03 40.43 -36.48
N SER A 39 53.97 39.82 -37.06
CA SER A 39 52.59 40.31 -36.92
C SER A 39 52.03 40.01 -35.54
N ASP A 40 52.22 38.78 -35.07
CA ASP A 40 51.69 38.31 -33.78
C ASP A 40 52.41 39.02 -32.63
N GLN A 41 53.73 39.22 -32.74
CA GLN A 41 54.55 40.00 -31.81
C GLN A 41 54.04 41.45 -31.67
N ARG A 42 53.81 42.15 -32.80
CA ARG A 42 53.27 43.52 -32.78
C ARG A 42 51.86 43.57 -32.19
N PHE A 43 51.01 42.57 -32.45
CA PHE A 43 49.69 42.48 -31.84
C PHE A 43 49.78 42.30 -30.32
N LEU A 44 50.64 41.40 -29.84
CA LEU A 44 50.87 41.14 -28.41
C LEU A 44 51.39 42.39 -27.69
N GLN A 45 52.37 43.08 -28.28
CA GLN A 45 52.86 44.38 -27.81
C GLN A 45 51.72 45.41 -27.72
N GLN A 46 50.96 45.61 -28.80
CA GLN A 46 49.86 46.58 -28.83
C GLN A 46 48.75 46.27 -27.80
N VAL A 47 48.42 45.01 -27.56
CA VAL A 47 47.45 44.61 -26.52
C VAL A 47 48.00 44.85 -25.12
N LEU A 48 49.26 44.52 -24.85
CA LEU A 48 49.91 44.82 -23.55
C LEU A 48 49.92 46.34 -23.30
N TYR A 49 50.50 47.11 -24.22
CA TYR A 49 50.57 48.57 -24.13
C TYR A 49 49.19 49.21 -24.00
N GLY A 50 48.20 48.74 -24.77
CA GLY A 50 46.81 49.21 -24.70
C GLY A 50 46.15 48.92 -23.35
N SER A 51 46.28 47.69 -22.86
CA SER A 51 45.71 47.28 -21.56
C SER A 51 46.32 48.02 -20.37
N TYR A 52 47.61 48.41 -20.46
CA TYR A 52 48.28 49.22 -19.45
C TYR A 52 47.93 50.71 -19.58
N ARG A 53 48.04 51.29 -20.78
CA ARG A 53 47.79 52.73 -21.04
C ARG A 53 46.35 53.14 -20.72
N TYR A 54 45.38 52.30 -21.06
CA TYR A 54 43.95 52.58 -20.85
C TYR A 54 43.39 51.89 -19.58
N ARG A 55 44.26 51.42 -18.68
CA ARG A 55 43.87 50.67 -17.47
C ARG A 55 42.88 51.44 -16.60
N GLU A 56 43.07 52.75 -16.42
CA GLU A 56 42.21 53.57 -15.55
C GLU A 56 40.82 53.86 -16.16
N LEU A 57 40.63 53.65 -17.47
CA LEU A 57 39.32 53.69 -18.13
C LEU A 57 38.65 52.30 -18.08
N LEU A 58 39.41 51.26 -18.40
CA LEU A 58 38.88 49.90 -18.53
C LEU A 58 38.57 49.28 -17.16
N ARG A 59 39.40 49.52 -16.13
CA ARG A 59 39.24 48.91 -14.80
C ARG A 59 37.93 49.29 -14.09
N PRO A 60 37.48 50.58 -14.04
CA PRO A 60 36.18 50.92 -13.48
C PRO A 60 35.02 50.27 -14.24
N MET A 61 35.02 50.34 -15.58
CA MET A 61 34.01 49.69 -16.43
C MET A 61 33.92 48.18 -16.18
N LEU A 62 35.06 47.49 -16.10
CA LEU A 62 35.10 46.05 -15.80
C LEU A 62 34.63 45.71 -14.39
N THR A 63 34.85 46.59 -13.41
CA THR A 63 34.37 46.40 -12.04
C THR A 63 32.85 46.47 -12.01
N LEU A 64 32.25 47.49 -12.62
CA LEU A 64 30.80 47.67 -12.73
C LEU A 64 30.14 46.51 -13.48
N PHE A 65 30.74 46.07 -14.59
CA PHE A 65 30.31 44.89 -15.33
C PHE A 65 30.33 43.61 -14.46
N LEU A 66 31.45 43.32 -13.78
CA LEU A 66 31.61 42.10 -13.00
C LEU A 66 30.81 42.09 -11.69
N ASP A 67 30.42 43.25 -11.17
CA ASP A 67 29.53 43.35 -10.02
C ASP A 67 28.05 43.17 -10.44
N SER A 68 27.62 43.86 -11.51
CA SER A 68 26.26 43.75 -12.07
C SER A 68 25.95 42.37 -12.66
N HIS A 69 26.91 41.75 -13.36
CA HIS A 69 26.75 40.44 -14.02
C HIS A 69 27.43 39.29 -13.25
N SER A 70 27.67 39.48 -11.95
CA SER A 70 28.38 38.54 -11.05
C SER A 70 27.80 37.12 -10.98
N SER A 71 26.54 36.92 -11.39
CA SER A 71 25.88 35.61 -11.47
C SER A 71 26.06 34.88 -12.81
N GLN A 72 26.40 35.61 -13.88
CA GLN A 72 26.57 35.07 -15.24
C GLN A 72 28.05 34.89 -15.62
N VAL A 73 28.95 35.60 -14.94
CA VAL A 73 30.35 35.78 -15.35
C VAL A 73 31.32 35.58 -14.18
N SER A 74 32.39 34.83 -14.43
CA SER A 74 33.46 34.62 -13.46
C SER A 74 34.48 35.77 -13.47
N ARG A 75 34.92 36.20 -12.28
CA ARG A 75 36.05 37.14 -12.13
C ARG A 75 37.40 36.55 -12.59
N SER A 76 37.51 35.23 -12.80
CA SER A 76 38.70 34.60 -13.40
C SER A 76 38.99 35.09 -14.83
N ASP A 77 37.95 35.55 -15.54
CA ASP A 77 38.04 35.99 -16.94
C ASP A 77 38.36 37.50 -17.06
N TYR A 78 38.64 38.21 -15.96
CA TYR A 78 38.93 39.65 -15.92
C TYR A 78 39.94 40.10 -17.00
N THR A 79 41.04 39.37 -17.17
CA THR A 79 42.07 39.68 -18.18
C THR A 79 41.56 39.51 -19.61
N LYS A 80 40.67 38.54 -19.86
CA LYS A 80 40.03 38.34 -21.18
C LYS A 80 39.07 39.49 -21.50
N PHE A 81 38.31 39.95 -20.51
CA PHE A 81 37.46 41.14 -20.65
C PHE A 81 38.29 42.42 -20.82
N LEU A 82 39.44 42.54 -20.17
CA LEU A 82 40.37 43.65 -20.37
C LEU A 82 40.91 43.71 -21.80
N ILE A 83 41.33 42.56 -22.35
CA ILE A 83 41.79 42.44 -23.75
C ILE A 83 40.66 42.78 -24.73
N ILE A 84 39.49 42.13 -24.59
CA ILE A 84 38.35 42.33 -25.52
C ILE A 84 37.75 43.73 -25.38
N GLY A 85 37.73 44.32 -24.18
CA GLY A 85 37.27 45.69 -23.93
C GLY A 85 38.19 46.74 -24.56
N TYR A 86 39.52 46.59 -24.42
CA TYR A 86 40.49 47.42 -25.12
C TYR A 86 40.30 47.35 -26.65
N LEU A 87 40.18 46.13 -27.19
CA LEU A 87 39.99 45.92 -28.63
C LEU A 87 38.65 46.50 -29.12
N ALA A 88 37.57 46.36 -28.36
CA ALA A 88 36.25 46.87 -28.71
C ALA A 88 36.16 48.41 -28.69
N MET A 89 36.74 49.05 -27.68
CA MET A 89 36.66 50.51 -27.50
C MET A 89 37.65 51.28 -28.37
N PHE A 90 38.88 50.78 -28.54
CA PHE A 90 39.96 51.56 -29.15
C PHE A 90 40.45 51.04 -30.50
N ARG A 91 40.30 49.74 -30.81
CA ARG A 91 40.92 49.13 -32.01
C ARG A 91 39.95 48.48 -32.97
N LEU A 92 38.64 48.53 -32.73
CA LEU A 92 37.63 47.86 -33.55
C LEU A 92 37.59 48.38 -35.00
N GLU A 93 37.90 49.66 -35.20
CA GLU A 93 38.00 50.29 -36.53
C GLU A 93 39.24 49.82 -37.31
N GLU A 94 40.40 49.70 -36.67
CA GLU A 94 41.65 49.22 -37.28
C GLU A 94 41.68 47.69 -37.49
N LEU A 95 41.16 46.93 -36.52
CA LEU A 95 41.13 45.47 -36.54
C LEU A 95 40.06 44.92 -37.48
N GLY A 96 38.96 45.66 -37.64
CA GLY A 96 37.80 45.24 -38.41
C GLY A 96 36.93 44.18 -37.68
N THR A 97 35.63 44.23 -37.97
CA THR A 97 34.63 43.39 -37.30
C THR A 97 34.81 41.90 -37.56
N ALA A 98 35.38 41.50 -38.71
CA ALA A 98 35.66 40.11 -39.07
C ALA A 98 36.80 39.48 -38.25
N ALA A 99 37.85 40.25 -37.93
CA ALA A 99 38.92 39.76 -37.05
C ALA A 99 38.49 39.81 -35.57
N PHE A 100 37.80 40.87 -35.15
CA PHE A 100 37.23 40.99 -33.80
C PHE A 100 36.25 39.85 -33.46
N SER A 101 35.30 39.55 -34.35
CA SER A 101 34.39 38.40 -34.21
C SER A 101 35.15 37.07 -34.16
N GLY A 102 36.18 36.89 -34.99
CA GLY A 102 37.07 35.73 -34.94
C GLY A 102 37.81 35.56 -33.61
N LEU A 103 38.15 36.65 -32.90
CA LEU A 103 38.73 36.62 -31.56
C LEU A 103 37.67 36.31 -30.49
N ALA A 104 36.54 37.02 -30.50
CA ALA A 104 35.44 36.80 -29.55
C ALA A 104 34.89 35.36 -29.61
N LEU A 105 34.74 34.80 -30.81
CA LEU A 105 34.29 33.41 -31.02
C LEU A 105 35.33 32.35 -30.60
N ALA A 106 36.59 32.71 -30.36
CA ALA A 106 37.63 31.81 -29.87
C ALA A 106 37.63 31.66 -28.33
N LEU A 107 36.98 32.60 -27.63
CA LEU A 107 36.77 32.58 -26.18
C LEU A 107 35.44 31.89 -25.81
N GLN A 108 35.09 31.88 -24.52
CA GLN A 108 33.89 31.21 -24.01
C GLN A 108 32.60 31.94 -24.47
N PRO A 109 31.70 31.30 -25.24
CA PRO A 109 30.58 32.00 -25.88
C PRO A 109 29.64 32.71 -24.92
N THR A 110 29.30 32.08 -23.79
CA THR A 110 28.33 32.62 -22.81
C THR A 110 28.81 33.91 -22.16
N SER A 111 30.05 33.93 -21.65
CA SER A 111 30.59 35.11 -20.97
C SER A 111 30.95 36.23 -21.94
N MET A 112 31.40 35.90 -23.16
CA MET A 112 31.58 36.88 -24.24
C MET A 112 30.26 37.49 -24.72
N HIS A 113 29.19 36.70 -24.80
CA HIS A 113 27.85 37.20 -25.16
C HIS A 113 27.38 38.26 -24.14
N THR A 114 27.39 37.94 -22.85
CA THR A 114 27.00 38.89 -21.79
C THR A 114 27.87 40.15 -21.80
N PHE A 115 29.19 40.01 -21.95
CA PHE A 115 30.12 41.15 -21.96
C PHE A 115 29.95 42.09 -23.17
N ILE A 116 29.87 41.51 -24.38
CA ILE A 116 29.70 42.30 -25.62
C ILE A 116 28.30 42.91 -25.66
N SER A 117 27.28 42.22 -25.14
CA SER A 117 25.92 42.76 -25.01
C SER A 117 25.86 43.97 -24.06
N TYR A 118 26.60 43.93 -22.94
CA TYR A 118 26.72 45.07 -22.02
C TYR A 118 27.45 46.26 -22.68
N ILE A 119 28.63 46.03 -23.27
CA ILE A 119 29.46 47.09 -23.87
C ILE A 119 28.83 47.73 -25.12
N PHE A 120 27.94 47.05 -25.84
CA PHE A 120 27.21 47.59 -27.01
C PHE A 120 25.71 47.83 -26.75
N ASN A 121 25.32 47.98 -25.49
CA ASN A 121 24.00 48.50 -25.09
C ASN A 121 24.01 50.04 -25.15
N PRO A 122 23.15 50.69 -25.96
CA PRO A 122 23.12 52.16 -26.07
C PRO A 122 22.81 52.86 -24.73
N GLU A 123 21.98 52.27 -23.88
CA GLU A 123 21.60 52.86 -22.59
C GLU A 123 22.77 52.90 -21.60
N GLU A 124 23.54 51.82 -21.52
CA GLU A 124 24.74 51.76 -20.67
C GLU A 124 25.86 52.62 -21.24
N LEU A 125 26.03 52.62 -22.58
CA LEU A 125 27.01 53.47 -23.27
C LEU A 125 26.79 54.97 -22.99
N LYS A 126 25.54 55.45 -23.07
CA LYS A 126 25.21 56.87 -22.84
C LYS A 126 24.94 57.23 -21.37
N GLY A 127 24.60 56.24 -20.54
CA GLY A 127 24.36 56.39 -19.11
C GLY A 127 25.61 56.14 -18.28
N THR A 128 25.74 54.93 -17.74
CA THR A 128 26.77 54.60 -16.74
C THR A 128 28.19 54.72 -17.31
N LEU A 129 28.43 54.17 -18.50
CA LEU A 129 29.76 54.14 -19.11
C LEU A 129 30.21 55.54 -19.53
N TYR A 130 29.31 56.37 -20.07
CA TYR A 130 29.60 57.78 -20.37
C TYR A 130 30.12 58.51 -19.13
N ALA A 131 29.38 58.47 -18.01
CA ALA A 131 29.76 59.13 -16.76
C ALA A 131 31.08 58.62 -16.15
N HIS A 132 31.49 57.39 -16.45
CA HIS A 132 32.79 56.84 -16.02
C HIS A 132 33.94 57.16 -16.97
N LEU A 133 33.68 57.26 -18.27
CA LEU A 133 34.68 57.67 -19.27
C LEU A 133 34.97 59.18 -19.19
N THR A 134 33.94 60.02 -19.03
CA THR A 134 34.09 61.50 -18.93
C THR A 134 34.75 61.99 -17.64
N ARG A 135 34.96 61.09 -16.66
CA ARG A 135 35.77 61.37 -15.48
C ARG A 135 37.28 61.38 -15.77
N VAL A 136 37.71 60.83 -16.90
CA VAL A 136 39.14 60.58 -17.22
C VAL A 136 39.52 61.08 -18.63
N LEU A 137 38.56 61.15 -19.54
CA LEU A 137 38.68 61.74 -20.88
C LEU A 137 37.67 62.88 -21.04
N ASP A 138 37.91 63.77 -21.99
CA ASP A 138 37.01 64.88 -22.30
C ASP A 138 35.67 64.40 -22.90
N ALA A 139 34.58 65.12 -22.63
CA ALA A 139 33.22 64.76 -23.02
C ALA A 139 33.07 64.65 -24.55
N GLU A 140 33.56 65.65 -25.29
CA GLU A 140 33.54 65.65 -26.76
C GLU A 140 34.32 64.46 -27.33
N PHE A 141 35.45 64.11 -26.72
CA PHE A 141 36.26 62.97 -27.14
C PHE A 141 35.56 61.63 -26.87
N VAL A 142 34.93 61.47 -25.70
CA VAL A 142 34.20 60.25 -25.34
C VAL A 142 33.00 60.04 -26.26
N GLU A 143 32.22 61.09 -26.55
CA GLU A 143 31.07 60.97 -27.46
C GLU A 143 31.52 60.71 -28.90
N THR A 144 32.45 61.51 -29.45
CA THR A 144 32.83 61.43 -30.87
C THR A 144 33.74 60.24 -31.20
N GLN A 145 34.76 59.95 -30.39
CA GLN A 145 35.80 58.95 -30.70
C GLN A 145 35.52 57.57 -30.11
N ILE A 146 34.73 57.46 -29.04
CA ILE A 146 34.39 56.17 -28.41
C ILE A 146 32.94 55.79 -28.72
N ILE A 147 31.95 56.50 -28.18
CA ILE A 147 30.54 56.09 -28.24
C ILE A 147 30.03 56.05 -29.69
N ASN A 148 30.20 57.13 -30.46
CA ASN A 148 29.71 57.18 -31.84
C ASN A 148 30.40 56.15 -32.76
N LYS A 149 31.68 55.85 -32.53
CA LYS A 149 32.38 54.76 -33.25
C LYS A 149 31.84 53.38 -32.88
N MET A 150 31.60 53.11 -31.60
CA MET A 150 31.04 51.83 -31.15
C MET A 150 29.61 51.63 -31.66
N LEU A 151 28.78 52.68 -31.66
CA LEU A 151 27.43 52.64 -32.24
C LEU A 151 27.46 52.40 -33.75
N ARG A 152 28.42 52.96 -34.50
CA ARG A 152 28.62 52.67 -35.94
C ARG A 152 28.86 51.20 -36.23
N PHE A 153 29.55 50.47 -35.33
CA PHE A 153 29.79 49.03 -35.47
C PHE A 153 28.67 48.13 -34.91
N LYS A 154 27.71 48.69 -34.17
CA LYS A 154 26.60 47.94 -33.55
C LYS A 154 25.91 46.92 -34.48
N PRO A 155 25.47 47.22 -35.72
CA PRO A 155 24.80 46.22 -36.58
C PRO A 155 25.69 45.04 -37.03
N ALA A 156 27.02 45.17 -36.92
CA ALA A 156 27.95 44.05 -37.12
C ALA A 156 28.19 43.28 -35.80
N ILE A 157 28.18 43.97 -34.66
CA ILE A 157 28.28 43.36 -33.33
C ILE A 157 27.00 42.59 -32.97
N ASP A 158 25.82 43.08 -33.33
CA ASP A 158 24.55 42.38 -33.09
C ASP A 158 24.51 41.04 -33.86
N LYS A 159 25.08 40.98 -35.07
CA LYS A 159 25.30 39.72 -35.81
C LYS A 159 26.26 38.76 -35.09
N LEU A 160 27.34 39.29 -34.49
CA LEU A 160 28.25 38.52 -33.63
C LEU A 160 27.56 38.04 -32.35
N LEU A 161 26.69 38.85 -31.74
CA LEU A 161 25.88 38.43 -30.59
C LEU A 161 24.92 37.30 -30.96
N CYS A 162 24.24 37.37 -32.11
CA CYS A 162 23.44 36.24 -32.61
C CYS A 162 24.27 34.96 -32.80
N GLN A 163 25.51 35.07 -33.31
CA GLN A 163 26.41 33.92 -33.46
C GLN A 163 26.90 33.37 -32.10
N LEU A 164 27.28 34.23 -31.16
CA LEU A 164 27.66 33.85 -29.80
C LEU A 164 26.49 33.21 -29.04
N HIS A 165 25.29 33.77 -29.17
CA HIS A 165 24.05 33.26 -28.58
C HIS A 165 23.70 31.88 -29.15
N ALA A 166 23.74 31.71 -30.48
CA ALA A 166 23.54 30.41 -31.13
C ALA A 166 24.60 29.36 -30.74
N LYS A 167 25.84 29.79 -30.45
CA LYS A 167 26.93 28.93 -29.98
C LYS A 167 26.86 28.63 -28.47
N ALA A 168 26.22 29.48 -27.67
CA ALA A 168 26.04 29.33 -26.22
C ALA A 168 24.76 28.59 -25.82
N PHE A 169 23.66 28.78 -26.54
CA PHE A 169 22.29 28.37 -26.17
C PHE A 169 21.55 27.65 -27.31
N GLY A 170 22.28 26.97 -28.20
CA GLY A 170 21.81 26.58 -29.53
C GLY A 170 20.46 25.83 -29.61
N ARG A 171 19.60 26.31 -30.52
CA ARG A 171 18.39 25.65 -31.07
C ARG A 171 17.14 25.54 -30.18
N THR A 172 16.97 26.36 -29.15
CA THR A 172 15.69 26.44 -28.38
C THR A 172 14.92 27.77 -28.52
N SER A 173 15.60 28.88 -28.79
CA SER A 173 15.03 30.23 -28.65
C SER A 173 14.70 30.95 -29.98
N SER A 174 15.45 30.72 -31.06
CA SER A 174 15.31 31.46 -32.33
C SER A 174 14.21 30.93 -33.28
N SER A 175 13.09 30.45 -32.74
CA SER A 175 12.01 29.82 -33.51
C SER A 175 10.61 30.44 -33.28
N ARG A 176 10.51 31.50 -32.46
CA ARG A 176 9.21 31.98 -31.95
C ARG A 176 8.78 33.34 -32.50
N ASP A 177 9.72 34.26 -32.74
CA ASP A 177 9.42 35.69 -32.95
C ASP A 177 9.85 36.25 -34.33
N SER A 178 9.71 35.46 -35.40
CA SER A 178 10.01 35.89 -36.79
C SER A 178 8.99 35.37 -37.81
N ARG A 179 7.70 35.65 -37.55
CA ARG A 179 6.59 35.26 -38.44
C ARG A 179 5.52 36.36 -38.59
N SER A 180 5.99 37.55 -38.96
CA SER A 180 5.15 38.66 -39.43
C SER A 180 5.91 39.51 -40.47
N SER A 181 5.16 40.19 -41.34
CA SER A 181 5.59 41.10 -42.44
C SER A 181 6.32 40.49 -43.66
N SER A 182 5.73 40.73 -44.84
CA SER A 182 6.33 41.03 -46.18
C SER A 182 7.69 40.42 -46.56
N SER A 183 7.83 39.50 -47.53
CA SER A 183 7.46 39.48 -48.99
C SER A 183 8.62 39.89 -49.92
N ASP A 184 8.95 38.99 -50.85
CA ASP A 184 9.68 39.15 -52.12
C ASP A 184 10.84 40.17 -52.24
N THR A 185 12.06 39.67 -52.42
CA THR A 185 12.73 39.65 -53.75
C THR A 185 14.13 39.01 -53.71
N ALA A 186 14.58 38.57 -54.89
CA ALA A 186 15.96 38.28 -55.30
C ALA A 186 16.76 37.18 -54.54
N ALA A 187 17.49 36.37 -55.32
CA ALA A 187 18.39 35.34 -54.82
C ALA A 187 19.85 35.77 -54.95
N LEU A 188 20.71 35.24 -54.06
CA LEU A 188 22.08 34.91 -54.42
C LEU A 188 22.54 33.65 -53.66
N ASP A 189 23.41 32.88 -54.30
CA ASP A 189 23.79 31.53 -53.90
C ASP A 189 24.90 31.48 -52.83
N SER A 190 24.87 30.46 -51.97
CA SER A 190 26.08 29.77 -51.44
C SER A 190 25.76 28.67 -50.41
N SER A 191 26.58 27.61 -50.48
CA SER A 191 26.73 26.51 -49.51
C SER A 191 25.55 25.55 -49.35
N GLU A 192 25.68 24.38 -49.98
CA GLU A 192 24.88 23.21 -49.69
C GLU A 192 24.93 22.81 -48.20
N GLY A 193 23.79 22.42 -47.66
CA GLY A 193 23.65 21.89 -46.32
C GLY A 193 22.29 21.23 -46.18
N SER A 194 22.24 19.90 -46.40
CA SER A 194 21.01 19.16 -46.69
C SER A 194 19.87 19.43 -45.68
N LYS A 195 18.92 20.30 -46.07
CA LYS A 195 17.73 20.62 -45.28
C LYS A 195 16.75 19.46 -45.34
N LYS A 196 16.97 18.44 -44.50
CA LYS A 196 15.98 17.40 -44.23
C LYS A 196 14.67 18.07 -43.81
N PRO A 197 13.50 17.61 -44.30
CA PRO A 197 12.21 18.22 -43.93
C PRO A 197 12.01 18.16 -42.41
N PRO A 198 11.29 19.13 -41.81
CA PRO A 198 11.11 19.18 -40.36
C PRO A 198 10.32 17.95 -39.89
N THR A 199 10.99 17.08 -39.12
CA THR A 199 10.38 15.88 -38.56
C THR A 199 9.22 16.27 -37.65
N VAL A 200 7.98 16.00 -38.07
CA VAL A 200 6.82 16.04 -37.18
C VAL A 200 7.10 15.08 -36.01
N PRO A 201 6.93 15.51 -34.74
CA PRO A 201 7.21 14.67 -33.58
C PRO A 201 6.15 13.57 -33.45
N ILE A 202 6.32 12.51 -34.24
CA ILE A 202 5.67 11.22 -34.02
C ILE A 202 6.08 10.80 -32.61
N ALA A 203 5.11 10.71 -31.70
CA ALA A 203 5.34 10.24 -30.34
C ALA A 203 6.12 8.91 -30.41
N PRO A 204 7.17 8.74 -29.58
CA PRO A 204 8.01 7.55 -29.69
C PRO A 204 7.11 6.33 -29.60
N LYS A 205 7.34 5.36 -30.49
CA LYS A 205 6.84 3.99 -30.29
C LYS A 205 7.57 3.43 -29.07
N ILE A 206 7.10 3.83 -27.89
CA ILE A 206 7.37 3.13 -26.64
C ILE A 206 6.98 1.69 -26.96
N THR A 207 7.99 0.83 -27.08
CA THR A 207 7.77 -0.59 -27.22
C THR A 207 7.02 -1.01 -25.97
N LYS A 208 5.71 -1.23 -26.07
CA LYS A 208 4.94 -1.97 -25.07
C LYS A 208 5.81 -3.20 -24.78
N PRO A 209 6.37 -3.37 -23.57
CA PRO A 209 7.44 -4.32 -23.33
C PRO A 209 6.93 -5.67 -23.79
N LYS A 210 7.59 -6.26 -24.81
CA LYS A 210 7.05 -7.36 -25.61
C LYS A 210 6.44 -8.37 -24.64
N PRO A 211 5.11 -8.53 -24.60
CA PRO A 211 4.43 -9.15 -23.47
C PRO A 211 5.08 -10.51 -23.28
N ARG A 212 5.62 -10.77 -22.07
CA ARG A 212 6.48 -11.93 -21.82
C ARG A 212 5.77 -13.14 -22.41
N ARG A 213 6.30 -13.68 -23.52
CA ARG A 213 5.75 -14.90 -24.14
C ARG A 213 5.81 -15.91 -23.02
N ALA A 214 4.65 -16.31 -22.50
CA ALA A 214 4.59 -17.37 -21.51
C ALA A 214 5.39 -18.53 -22.11
N LEU A 215 6.34 -19.08 -21.33
CA LEU A 215 7.12 -20.21 -21.81
C LEU A 215 6.13 -21.25 -22.29
N GLU A 216 6.16 -21.57 -23.58
CA GLU A 216 5.20 -22.49 -24.16
C GLU A 216 5.32 -23.78 -23.38
N PRO A 217 4.25 -24.21 -22.69
CA PRO A 217 4.36 -25.21 -21.64
C PRO A 217 4.97 -26.45 -22.27
N ILE A 218 6.15 -26.84 -21.78
CA ILE A 218 6.93 -27.94 -22.35
C ILE A 218 5.96 -29.10 -22.55
N ARG A 219 5.78 -29.53 -23.79
CA ARG A 219 4.98 -30.71 -24.11
C ARG A 219 5.74 -31.92 -23.57
N ILE A 220 5.58 -32.16 -22.27
CA ILE A 220 5.98 -33.40 -21.60
C ILE A 220 5.33 -34.51 -22.43
N PRO A 221 6.12 -35.39 -23.09
CA PRO A 221 5.56 -36.45 -23.89
C PRO A 221 4.74 -37.34 -22.96
N ARG A 222 3.43 -37.38 -23.17
CA ARG A 222 2.50 -38.25 -22.41
C ARG A 222 2.61 -39.69 -22.90
N GLU A 223 3.82 -40.24 -22.85
CA GLU A 223 4.04 -41.68 -22.87
C GLU A 223 3.46 -42.24 -21.58
N ILE A 224 2.22 -42.73 -21.63
CA ILE A 224 1.59 -43.43 -20.51
C ILE A 224 2.26 -44.80 -20.38
N LYS A 225 3.43 -44.83 -19.73
CA LYS A 225 4.09 -46.06 -19.28
C LYS A 225 3.30 -46.60 -18.10
N SER A 226 2.25 -47.35 -18.41
CA SER A 226 1.44 -48.06 -17.43
C SER A 226 2.30 -49.11 -16.73
N ASN A 227 2.73 -48.83 -15.50
CA ASN A 227 3.25 -49.86 -14.62
C ASN A 227 2.18 -50.97 -14.50
N PRO A 228 2.55 -52.26 -14.57
CA PRO A 228 1.60 -53.34 -14.41
C PRO A 228 0.94 -53.24 -13.02
N VAL A 229 -0.36 -53.51 -12.97
CA VAL A 229 -1.15 -53.38 -11.73
C VAL A 229 -0.53 -54.27 -10.63
N PRO A 230 -0.21 -53.75 -9.45
CA PRO A 230 0.38 -54.55 -8.38
C PRO A 230 -0.54 -55.71 -7.99
N ALA A 231 0.01 -56.93 -7.93
CA ALA A 231 -0.74 -58.15 -7.58
C ALA A 231 -1.26 -58.19 -6.12
N SER A 232 -1.09 -57.10 -5.37
CA SER A 232 -1.72 -56.83 -4.07
C SER A 232 -3.09 -56.15 -4.17
N LEU A 233 -3.46 -55.57 -5.33
CA LEU A 233 -4.68 -54.76 -5.48
C LEU A 233 -5.99 -55.56 -5.32
N HIS A 234 -5.92 -56.89 -5.47
CA HIS A 234 -7.02 -57.83 -5.20
C HIS A 234 -6.86 -58.64 -3.89
N LYS A 235 -5.91 -58.26 -3.01
CA LYS A 235 -5.61 -58.99 -1.76
C LYS A 235 -6.07 -58.30 -0.48
N LEU A 236 -6.70 -57.13 -0.57
CA LEU A 236 -7.16 -56.33 0.57
C LEU A 236 -8.68 -56.20 0.52
N SER A 237 -9.37 -56.78 1.50
CA SER A 237 -10.81 -56.60 1.67
C SER A 237 -11.15 -55.20 2.19
N LEU A 238 -12.40 -54.76 2.00
CA LEU A 238 -12.90 -53.50 2.58
C LEU A 238 -12.81 -53.51 4.11
N ALA A 239 -13.02 -54.67 4.75
CA ALA A 239 -12.88 -54.84 6.20
C ALA A 239 -11.42 -54.62 6.66
N GLU A 240 -10.42 -55.17 5.96
CA GLU A 240 -9.01 -54.91 6.27
C GLU A 240 -8.62 -53.45 6.07
N LEU A 241 -9.22 -52.75 5.09
CA LEU A 241 -9.02 -51.32 4.90
C LEU A 241 -9.66 -50.50 6.03
N GLN A 242 -10.87 -50.87 6.48
CA GLN A 242 -11.53 -50.25 7.63
C GLN A 242 -10.72 -50.44 8.92
N VAL A 243 -10.28 -51.66 9.23
CA VAL A 243 -9.42 -51.95 10.40
C VAL A 243 -8.07 -51.22 10.31
N ARG A 244 -7.48 -51.05 9.11
CA ARG A 244 -6.27 -50.24 8.90
C ARG A 244 -6.52 -48.74 9.05
N GLU A 245 -7.70 -48.24 8.69
CA GLU A 245 -8.09 -46.87 8.98
C GLU A 245 -8.35 -46.63 10.46
N GLU A 246 -9.01 -47.56 11.15
CA GLU A 246 -9.32 -47.48 12.58
C GLU A 246 -8.05 -47.53 13.41
N THR A 247 -7.20 -48.54 13.24
CA THR A 247 -5.89 -48.61 13.91
C THR A 247 -4.97 -47.43 13.59
N ARG A 248 -5.11 -46.80 12.41
CA ARG A 248 -4.44 -45.53 12.07
C ARG A 248 -5.07 -44.33 12.80
N LYS A 249 -6.40 -44.23 12.87
CA LYS A 249 -7.12 -43.18 13.61
C LYS A 249 -6.80 -43.27 15.10
N GLU A 250 -6.74 -44.48 15.66
CA GLU A 250 -6.33 -44.74 17.03
C GLU A 250 -4.88 -44.37 17.30
N ARG A 251 -3.93 -44.75 16.43
CA ARG A 251 -2.53 -44.28 16.54
C ARG A 251 -2.41 -42.77 16.50
N ILE A 252 -3.10 -42.09 15.57
CA ILE A 252 -3.09 -40.63 15.52
C ILE A 252 -3.73 -40.04 16.79
N LYS A 253 -4.79 -40.67 17.33
CA LYS A 253 -5.44 -40.24 18.57
C LYS A 253 -4.54 -40.41 19.80
N THR A 254 -3.76 -41.49 19.89
CA THR A 254 -2.79 -41.68 20.98
C THR A 254 -1.54 -40.81 20.80
N GLU A 255 -1.04 -40.61 19.58
CA GLU A 255 0.03 -39.65 19.27
C GLU A 255 -0.37 -38.20 19.60
N VAL A 256 -1.65 -37.83 19.40
CA VAL A 256 -2.19 -36.53 19.79
C VAL A 256 -2.40 -36.44 21.30
N ALA A 257 -2.98 -37.45 21.94
CA ALA A 257 -3.16 -37.47 23.40
C ALA A 257 -1.81 -37.40 24.16
N ASN A 258 -0.80 -38.15 23.69
CA ASN A 258 0.56 -38.11 24.25
C ASN A 258 1.31 -36.80 23.97
N LYS A 259 0.74 -35.88 23.16
CA LYS A 259 1.33 -34.60 22.78
C LYS A 259 0.70 -33.41 23.52
N TYR A 260 -0.42 -33.63 24.21
CA TYR A 260 -1.14 -32.61 24.98
C TYR A 260 -1.57 -33.23 26.31
N ASP A 261 -0.79 -32.99 27.36
CA ASP A 261 -1.14 -33.41 28.72
C ASP A 261 -2.44 -32.70 29.16
N PRO A 262 -3.44 -33.38 29.77
CA PRO A 262 -4.68 -32.74 30.20
C PRO A 262 -4.49 -31.71 31.34
N SER A 263 -3.27 -31.53 31.83
CA SER A 263 -2.91 -30.41 32.73
C SER A 263 -2.71 -29.07 32.00
N ASP A 264 -2.48 -29.09 30.68
CA ASP A 264 -2.30 -27.90 29.83
C ASP A 264 -3.62 -27.39 29.21
N GLU A 265 -4.78 -27.88 29.65
CA GLU A 265 -6.08 -27.43 29.14
C GLU A 265 -6.38 -25.96 29.52
N PHE A 266 -6.28 -25.07 28.53
CA PHE A 266 -6.50 -23.63 28.70
C PHE A 266 -7.96 -23.30 29.06
N GLN A 267 -8.21 -23.00 30.34
CA GLN A 267 -9.53 -22.63 30.83
C GLN A 267 -9.94 -21.22 30.37
N PHE A 268 -10.99 -21.13 29.54
CA PHE A 268 -11.51 -19.87 28.99
C PHE A 268 -12.29 -19.02 30.02
N ALA A 269 -11.56 -18.37 30.92
CA ALA A 269 -12.09 -17.37 31.87
C ALA A 269 -12.46 -16.03 31.19
N THR A 270 -13.27 -16.08 30.14
CA THR A 270 -13.55 -14.95 29.21
C THR A 270 -14.17 -13.73 29.90
N ALA A 271 -14.91 -13.92 31.00
CA ALA A 271 -15.52 -12.83 31.77
C ALA A 271 -14.55 -12.10 32.73
N ALA A 272 -13.36 -12.64 32.99
CA ALA A 272 -12.41 -12.09 33.97
C ALA A 272 -11.24 -11.30 33.36
N ARG A 273 -11.10 -11.28 32.02
CA ARG A 273 -10.05 -10.50 31.36
C ARG A 273 -10.50 -9.05 31.13
N GLY A 274 -9.95 -8.14 31.94
CA GLY A 274 -9.79 -6.74 31.52
C GLY A 274 -9.04 -6.68 30.19
N SER A 275 -9.40 -5.74 29.33
CA SER A 275 -8.90 -5.71 27.95
C SER A 275 -7.47 -5.19 27.87
N ASN A 276 -6.49 -6.10 27.82
CA ASN A 276 -5.07 -5.80 27.51
C ASN A 276 -4.86 -5.15 26.13
N LEU A 277 -5.91 -4.75 25.41
CA LEU A 277 -5.83 -3.98 24.16
C LEU A 277 -5.13 -2.63 24.33
N GLU A 278 -5.19 -2.03 25.53
CA GLU A 278 -4.48 -0.79 25.85
C GLU A 278 -3.01 -1.08 26.15
N ALA A 279 -2.69 -2.05 27.01
CA ALA A 279 -1.32 -2.51 27.24
C ALA A 279 -0.60 -2.96 25.95
N VAL A 280 -1.29 -3.68 25.06
CA VAL A 280 -0.75 -4.12 23.75
C VAL A 280 -0.61 -2.95 22.77
N ARG A 281 -1.44 -1.90 22.88
CA ARG A 281 -1.22 -0.65 22.13
C ARG A 281 0.00 0.09 22.65
N GLU A 282 0.16 0.23 23.97
CA GLU A 282 1.34 0.82 24.60
C GLU A 282 2.62 0.01 24.34
N GLU A 283 2.53 -1.30 24.20
CA GLU A 283 3.64 -2.15 23.74
C GLU A 283 3.98 -1.88 22.27
N VAL A 284 3.01 -1.91 21.35
CA VAL A 284 3.26 -1.63 19.93
C VAL A 284 3.68 -0.17 19.68
N GLU A 285 3.22 0.79 20.48
CA GLU A 285 3.69 2.17 20.42
C GLU A 285 5.11 2.30 21.02
N ARG A 286 5.43 1.64 22.14
CA ARG A 286 6.82 1.57 22.64
C ARG A 286 7.77 0.85 21.69
N GLU A 287 7.34 -0.20 20.99
CA GLU A 287 8.14 -0.86 19.94
C GLU A 287 8.41 0.08 18.76
N ARG A 288 7.41 0.87 18.36
CA ARG A 288 7.57 1.90 17.31
C ARG A 288 8.45 3.05 17.77
N GLU A 289 8.30 3.51 19.00
CA GLU A 289 9.17 4.52 19.61
C GLU A 289 10.60 4.00 19.77
N ALA A 290 10.81 2.74 20.14
CA ALA A 290 12.13 2.11 20.19
C ALA A 290 12.76 1.96 18.80
N ALA A 291 11.98 1.59 17.78
CA ALA A 291 12.43 1.56 16.39
C ALA A 291 12.72 2.97 15.81
N LEU A 292 12.09 4.01 16.36
CA LEU A 292 12.38 5.41 16.07
C LEU A 292 13.52 5.99 16.94
N GLN A 293 13.84 5.37 18.08
CA GLN A 293 15.05 5.59 18.87
C GLN A 293 16.21 4.79 18.26
N PHE A 294 16.51 5.07 16.99
CA PHE A 294 17.76 4.64 16.39
C PHE A 294 18.92 5.24 17.20
N ASP A 295 19.92 4.41 17.50
CA ASP A 295 21.05 4.73 18.38
C ASP A 295 22.06 5.66 17.67
N PHE A 296 21.60 6.87 17.31
CA PHE A 296 22.42 7.90 16.69
C PHE A 296 23.40 8.40 17.72
N LYS A 297 24.57 7.76 17.73
CA LYS A 297 25.82 8.27 18.29
C LYS A 297 26.28 9.48 17.49
N ALA A 298 25.48 10.54 17.52
CA ALA A 298 25.97 11.89 17.42
C ALA A 298 27.19 11.96 18.33
N LYS A 299 28.35 12.35 17.78
CA LYS A 299 29.42 12.84 18.65
C LYS A 299 28.78 13.96 19.47
N PRO A 300 28.71 13.87 20.81
CA PRO A 300 28.13 14.96 21.59
C PRO A 300 28.87 16.23 21.19
N VAL A 301 28.14 17.30 20.87
CA VAL A 301 28.73 18.61 20.56
C VAL A 301 29.72 18.87 21.69
N PRO A 302 31.04 18.97 21.41
CA PRO A 302 32.06 18.72 22.42
C PRO A 302 31.83 19.66 23.60
N HIS A 303 31.30 19.09 24.69
CA HIS A 303 31.00 19.83 25.89
C HIS A 303 32.34 20.36 26.38
N ALA A 304 32.55 21.68 26.26
CA ALA A 304 33.74 22.33 26.75
C ALA A 304 33.90 21.89 28.21
N SER A 305 34.95 21.11 28.47
CA SER A 305 35.08 20.29 29.68
C SER A 305 35.52 21.16 30.84
N THR A 306 34.62 22.02 31.26
CA THR A 306 34.80 22.99 32.32
C THR A 306 33.52 23.00 33.13
N SER A 307 33.57 22.30 34.25
CA SER A 307 32.64 22.44 35.37
C SER A 307 32.29 23.92 35.58
N ALA A 308 31.00 24.23 35.73
CA ALA A 308 30.53 25.62 35.81
C ALA A 308 31.14 26.42 36.98
N ALA A 309 31.65 25.74 38.01
CA ALA A 309 32.41 26.33 39.11
C ALA A 309 33.87 26.71 38.76
N THR A 310 34.47 26.08 37.75
CA THR A 310 35.89 26.26 37.35
C THR A 310 36.03 27.24 36.17
N ALA A 311 34.98 27.41 35.36
CA ALA A 311 34.97 28.27 34.18
C ALA A 311 35.10 29.79 34.48
N VAL A 312 35.00 30.18 35.76
CA VAL A 312 35.00 31.58 36.20
C VAL A 312 36.41 32.20 36.18
N SER A 313 37.49 31.40 36.25
CA SER A 313 38.83 31.91 36.56
C SER A 313 39.94 31.68 35.52
N THR A 314 39.77 30.78 34.53
CA THR A 314 40.93 30.25 33.77
C THR A 314 40.88 30.35 32.24
N THR A 315 39.80 30.84 31.62
CA THR A 315 39.88 31.41 30.26
C THR A 315 38.93 32.60 30.08
N GLU A 316 39.35 33.78 30.52
CA GLU A 316 38.89 35.00 29.87
C GLU A 316 39.33 34.96 28.39
N VAL A 317 38.39 34.79 27.47
CA VAL A 317 38.69 34.80 26.03
C VAL A 317 39.13 36.22 25.64
N ARG A 318 40.45 36.45 25.67
CA ARG A 318 41.08 37.74 25.37
C ARG A 318 40.65 38.22 23.99
N LEU A 319 39.71 39.17 23.99
CA LEU A 319 39.15 39.75 22.79
C LEU A 319 40.24 40.50 22.04
N THR A 320 40.56 40.05 20.82
CA THR A 320 41.48 40.77 19.94
C THR A 320 40.99 42.20 19.74
N ALA A 321 41.90 43.18 19.71
CA ALA A 321 41.55 44.59 19.51
C ALA A 321 40.61 44.80 18.30
N ALA A 322 40.86 44.10 17.19
CA ALA A 322 40.01 44.12 16.01
C ALA A 322 38.56 43.64 16.26
N ALA A 323 38.34 42.69 17.18
CA ALA A 323 36.99 42.23 17.54
C ALA A 323 36.24 43.28 18.36
N ILE A 324 36.91 43.91 19.34
CA ILE A 324 36.36 45.01 20.14
C ILE A 324 35.95 46.18 19.24
N LEU A 325 36.85 46.60 18.34
CA LEU A 325 36.61 47.71 17.40
C LEU A 325 35.50 47.39 16.39
N ARG A 326 35.41 46.15 15.88
CA ARG A 326 34.31 45.72 14.98
C ARG A 326 32.94 45.74 15.70
N GLU A 327 32.87 45.28 16.94
CA GLU A 327 31.63 45.29 17.72
C GLU A 327 31.19 46.73 18.05
N ASP A 328 32.12 47.61 18.43
CA ASP A 328 31.81 49.00 18.73
C ASP A 328 31.41 49.79 17.48
N ALA A 329 32.08 49.57 16.34
CA ALA A 329 31.69 50.14 15.05
C ALA A 329 30.31 49.64 14.56
N LEU A 330 29.97 48.37 14.82
CA LEU A 330 28.64 47.82 14.54
C LEU A 330 27.58 48.48 15.44
N HIS A 331 27.88 48.69 16.73
CA HIS A 331 26.96 49.36 17.65
C HIS A 331 26.77 50.85 17.32
N LYS A 332 27.84 51.57 16.94
CA LYS A 332 27.76 52.94 16.41
C LYS A 332 26.84 52.98 15.19
N ARG A 333 27.09 52.15 14.17
CA ARG A 333 26.20 52.02 12.99
C ARG A 333 24.74 51.66 13.31
N LYS A 334 24.42 51.09 14.47
CA LYS A 334 23.04 50.90 14.95
C LYS A 334 22.48 52.21 15.53
N LYS A 335 23.21 52.84 16.45
CA LYS A 335 22.85 54.17 16.98
C LYS A 335 22.69 55.22 15.88
N ASP A 336 23.55 55.21 14.87
CA ASP A 336 23.50 56.14 13.73
C ASP A 336 22.21 55.93 12.91
N ARG A 337 21.73 54.69 12.77
CA ARG A 337 20.46 54.36 12.10
C ARG A 337 19.24 54.68 12.96
N GLU A 338 19.31 54.40 14.26
CA GLU A 338 18.28 54.75 15.23
C GLU A 338 18.11 56.28 15.29
N ALA A 339 19.21 57.03 15.36
CA ALA A 339 19.23 58.49 15.30
C ALA A 339 18.81 59.04 13.93
N ALA A 340 19.15 58.39 12.82
CA ALA A 340 18.67 58.80 11.49
C ALA A 340 17.15 58.60 11.34
N LEU A 341 16.59 57.52 11.90
CA LEU A 341 15.15 57.27 11.91
C LEU A 341 14.41 58.26 12.82
N ILE A 342 14.99 58.60 13.98
CA ILE A 342 14.47 59.66 14.86
C ILE A 342 14.50 61.01 14.14
N ARG A 343 15.59 61.37 13.45
CA ARG A 343 15.67 62.60 12.66
C ARG A 343 14.69 62.65 11.49
N ALA A 344 14.46 61.52 10.81
CA ALA A 344 13.44 61.43 9.76
C ALA A 344 12.04 61.67 10.35
N TYR A 345 11.74 61.08 11.52
CA TYR A 345 10.51 61.37 12.25
C TYR A 345 10.41 62.85 12.68
N GLU A 346 11.50 63.45 13.15
CA GLU A 346 11.57 64.89 13.51
C GLU A 346 11.38 65.83 12.31
N SER A 347 11.80 65.43 11.10
CA SER A 347 11.66 66.25 9.88
C SER A 347 10.36 66.00 9.10
N GLU A 348 9.83 64.78 9.11
CA GLU A 348 8.63 64.39 8.35
C GLU A 348 7.35 64.39 9.22
N LEU A 349 7.51 64.48 10.54
CA LEU A 349 6.45 64.38 11.56
C LEU A 349 5.58 63.09 11.43
N ARG A 350 6.11 62.05 10.79
CA ARG A 350 5.40 60.80 10.49
C ARG A 350 6.20 59.58 10.93
N ASP A 351 5.57 58.66 11.65
CA ASP A 351 6.21 57.46 12.20
C ASP A 351 6.34 56.33 11.15
N PRO A 352 7.56 55.97 10.69
CA PRO A 352 7.73 54.82 9.79
C PRO A 352 7.44 53.48 10.49
N LEU A 353 7.43 53.39 11.83
CA LEU A 353 7.03 52.18 12.55
C LEU A 353 5.54 51.88 12.39
N GLU A 354 4.68 52.86 12.08
CA GLU A 354 3.28 52.62 11.72
C GLU A 354 3.20 51.71 10.49
N PHE A 355 3.93 52.06 9.43
CA PHE A 355 3.99 51.28 8.19
C PHE A 355 4.56 49.87 8.43
N TYR A 356 5.66 49.75 9.19
CA TYR A 356 6.23 48.42 9.49
C TYR A 356 5.32 47.56 10.38
N ARG A 357 4.54 48.16 11.29
CA ARG A 357 3.50 47.45 12.07
C ARG A 357 2.35 47.00 11.18
N TRP A 358 1.87 47.85 10.28
CA TRP A 358 0.86 47.50 9.28
C TRP A 358 1.35 46.34 8.39
N GLN A 359 2.56 46.42 7.84
CA GLN A 359 3.16 45.37 7.01
C GLN A 359 3.29 44.04 7.76
N ALA A 360 3.75 44.06 9.02
CA ALA A 360 3.83 42.86 9.85
C ALA A 360 2.46 42.30 10.25
N ASN A 361 1.42 43.12 10.31
CA ASN A 361 0.05 42.69 10.54
C ASN A 361 -0.57 42.08 9.27
N MET A 362 -0.36 42.67 8.09
CA MET A 362 -0.78 42.11 6.80
C MET A 362 -0.13 40.73 6.58
N GLN A 363 1.20 40.62 6.74
CA GLN A 363 1.90 39.33 6.64
C GLN A 363 1.33 38.27 7.60
N GLN A 364 0.98 38.64 8.83
CA GLN A 364 0.35 37.70 9.77
C GLN A 364 -1.10 37.33 9.37
N GLN A 365 -1.85 38.23 8.72
CA GLN A 365 -3.17 37.92 8.17
C GLN A 365 -3.05 37.02 6.94
N ASP A 366 -2.11 37.28 6.04
CA ASP A 366 -1.83 36.46 4.85
C ASP A 366 -1.40 35.04 5.26
N GLU A 367 -0.46 34.91 6.21
CA GLU A 367 -0.10 33.59 6.75
C GLU A 367 -1.30 32.90 7.43
N ALA A 368 -2.19 33.63 8.11
CA ALA A 368 -3.37 33.06 8.76
C ALA A 368 -4.42 32.60 7.74
N ASN A 369 -4.61 33.34 6.65
CA ASN A 369 -5.47 32.98 5.53
C ASN A 369 -4.91 31.75 4.79
N TRP A 370 -3.61 31.72 4.51
CA TRP A 370 -2.93 30.54 3.96
C TRP A 370 -3.11 29.30 4.85
N ARG A 371 -2.92 29.42 6.17
CA ARG A 371 -3.20 28.32 7.12
C ARG A 371 -4.65 27.84 7.07
N ARG A 372 -5.62 28.75 6.95
CA ARG A 372 -7.05 28.40 6.79
C ARG A 372 -7.27 27.61 5.50
N GLU A 373 -6.81 28.09 4.35
CA GLU A 373 -6.98 27.39 3.06
C GLU A 373 -6.30 26.02 3.03
N VAL A 374 -5.15 25.85 3.70
CA VAL A 374 -4.48 24.54 3.79
C VAL A 374 -5.32 23.55 4.60
N GLU A 375 -5.97 23.98 5.68
CA GLU A 375 -6.87 23.11 6.44
C GLU A 375 -8.22 22.89 5.71
N THR A 376 -8.78 23.84 4.96
CA THR A 376 -10.00 23.57 4.15
C THR A 376 -9.71 22.55 3.05
N ARG A 377 -8.65 22.74 2.25
CA ARG A 377 -8.21 21.79 1.22
C ARG A 377 -7.93 20.39 1.79
N ARG A 378 -7.44 20.32 3.03
CA ARG A 378 -7.23 19.06 3.75
C ARG A 378 -8.56 18.37 4.12
N LEU A 379 -9.54 19.12 4.61
CA LEU A 379 -10.87 18.58 4.94
C LEU A 379 -11.61 18.15 3.66
N GLU A 380 -11.58 18.97 2.61
CA GLU A 380 -12.09 18.68 1.27
C GLU A 380 -11.47 17.40 0.69
N MET A 381 -10.14 17.21 0.83
CA MET A 381 -9.45 15.99 0.41
C MET A 381 -9.94 14.75 1.18
N VAL A 382 -10.18 14.85 2.49
CA VAL A 382 -10.71 13.73 3.30
C VAL A 382 -12.17 13.41 2.91
N GLN A 383 -12.98 14.43 2.61
CA GLN A 383 -14.34 14.23 2.07
C GLN A 383 -14.30 13.53 0.70
N ALA A 384 -13.49 14.03 -0.24
CA ALA A 384 -13.33 13.42 -1.56
C ALA A 384 -12.80 11.98 -1.50
N GLN A 385 -11.88 11.66 -0.59
CA GLN A 385 -11.45 10.29 -0.32
C GLN A 385 -12.59 9.42 0.23
N TYR A 386 -13.44 9.98 1.10
CA TYR A 386 -14.58 9.27 1.67
C TYR A 386 -15.63 8.95 0.60
N ASP A 387 -16.09 9.94 -0.16
CA ASP A 387 -17.07 9.75 -1.23
C ASP A 387 -16.52 8.83 -2.34
N ALA A 388 -15.23 8.88 -2.66
CA ALA A 388 -14.62 7.94 -3.61
C ALA A 388 -14.62 6.48 -3.10
N MET A 389 -14.41 6.25 -1.79
CA MET A 389 -14.54 4.92 -1.19
C MET A 389 -15.99 4.40 -1.20
N GLU A 390 -16.98 5.28 -1.02
CA GLU A 390 -18.40 4.90 -1.09
C GLU A 390 -18.89 4.66 -2.51
N ALA A 391 -18.52 5.50 -3.48
CA ALA A 391 -18.79 5.26 -4.89
C ALA A 391 -18.17 3.93 -5.37
N ALA A 392 -16.95 3.61 -4.92
CA ALA A 392 -16.31 2.32 -5.17
C ALA A 392 -16.93 1.13 -4.40
N ARG A 393 -17.79 1.38 -3.40
CA ARG A 393 -18.62 0.37 -2.74
C ARG A 393 -19.94 0.18 -3.49
N GLN A 394 -20.63 1.28 -3.85
CA GLN A 394 -21.86 1.26 -4.66
C GLN A 394 -21.62 0.53 -5.98
N ALA A 395 -20.61 0.94 -6.75
CA ALA A 395 -20.24 0.28 -8.00
C ALA A 395 -19.95 -1.23 -7.85
N LYS A 396 -19.58 -1.74 -6.66
CA LYS A 396 -19.42 -3.19 -6.42
C LYS A 396 -20.74 -3.91 -6.12
N LEU A 397 -21.73 -3.21 -5.57
CA LEU A 397 -23.11 -3.69 -5.43
C LEU A 397 -23.79 -3.71 -6.80
N ASP A 398 -23.72 -2.61 -7.54
CA ASP A 398 -24.30 -2.47 -8.88
C ASP A 398 -23.73 -3.54 -9.84
N ASN A 399 -22.41 -3.72 -9.87
CA ASN A 399 -21.77 -4.78 -10.67
C ASN A 399 -22.14 -6.20 -10.19
N ARG A 400 -22.46 -6.40 -8.90
CA ARG A 400 -22.95 -7.69 -8.39
C ARG A 400 -24.38 -7.95 -8.84
N GLU A 401 -25.24 -6.94 -8.84
CA GLU A 401 -26.62 -7.04 -9.31
C GLU A 401 -26.67 -7.29 -10.82
N VAL A 402 -25.91 -6.53 -11.62
CA VAL A 402 -25.73 -6.78 -13.05
C VAL A 402 -25.14 -8.18 -13.31
N ALA A 403 -24.21 -8.66 -12.49
CA ALA A 403 -23.69 -10.03 -12.62
C ALA A 403 -24.73 -11.11 -12.27
N LEU A 404 -25.66 -10.85 -11.35
CA LEU A 404 -26.80 -11.73 -11.04
C LEU A 404 -27.81 -11.73 -12.20
N GLU A 405 -28.20 -10.56 -12.73
CA GLU A 405 -29.04 -10.48 -13.92
C GLU A 405 -28.42 -11.21 -15.11
N MET A 406 -27.12 -11.02 -15.36
CA MET A 406 -26.39 -11.70 -16.43
C MET A 406 -26.35 -13.21 -16.21
N LYS A 407 -26.26 -13.68 -14.95
CA LYS A 407 -26.32 -15.11 -14.61
C LYS A 407 -27.72 -15.69 -14.86
N GLU A 408 -28.80 -14.95 -14.61
CA GLU A 408 -30.16 -15.40 -14.92
C GLU A 408 -30.44 -15.37 -16.42
N ARG A 409 -30.08 -14.28 -17.12
CA ARG A 409 -30.11 -14.21 -18.60
C ARG A 409 -29.20 -15.26 -19.26
N ALA A 410 -28.19 -15.78 -18.56
CA ALA A 410 -27.35 -16.88 -19.04
C ALA A 410 -27.95 -18.26 -18.75
N LYS A 411 -28.74 -18.43 -17.68
CA LYS A 411 -29.55 -19.64 -17.42
C LYS A 411 -30.65 -19.81 -18.46
N SER A 412 -31.42 -18.76 -18.76
CA SER A 412 -32.47 -18.83 -19.80
C SER A 412 -31.87 -19.23 -21.15
N ARG A 413 -30.82 -18.51 -21.58
CA ARG A 413 -30.00 -18.84 -22.77
C ARG A 413 -29.11 -20.08 -22.62
N ALA A 414 -29.25 -20.86 -21.56
CA ALA A 414 -28.68 -22.21 -21.45
C ALA A 414 -29.77 -23.25 -21.67
N ALA A 415 -30.93 -23.10 -21.02
CA ALA A 415 -32.10 -23.95 -21.28
C ALA A 415 -32.56 -23.87 -22.75
N GLU A 416 -32.54 -22.69 -23.36
CA GLU A 416 -32.81 -22.50 -24.80
C GLU A 416 -31.80 -23.29 -25.68
N ARG A 417 -30.50 -23.24 -25.36
CA ARG A 417 -29.48 -23.98 -26.10
C ARG A 417 -29.48 -25.48 -25.83
N GLU A 418 -29.86 -25.92 -24.64
CA GLU A 418 -30.03 -27.35 -24.32
C GLU A 418 -31.18 -27.96 -25.17
N GLN A 419 -32.21 -27.16 -25.46
CA GLN A 419 -33.27 -27.54 -26.42
C GLN A 419 -32.72 -27.59 -27.85
N GLU A 420 -32.05 -26.53 -28.35
CA GLU A 420 -31.43 -26.49 -29.68
C GLU A 420 -30.40 -27.62 -29.91
N GLU A 421 -29.55 -27.89 -28.91
CA GLU A 421 -28.55 -28.96 -28.95
C GLU A 421 -29.20 -30.35 -28.98
N SER A 422 -30.31 -30.55 -28.26
CA SER A 422 -31.05 -31.83 -28.31
C SER A 422 -31.60 -32.12 -29.71
N GLU A 423 -32.21 -31.13 -30.38
CA GLU A 423 -32.67 -31.28 -31.77
C GLU A 423 -31.51 -31.52 -32.74
N LEU A 424 -30.36 -30.87 -32.52
CA LEU A 424 -29.17 -31.05 -33.36
C LEU A 424 -28.56 -32.45 -33.20
N ILE A 425 -28.54 -33.01 -31.99
CA ILE A 425 -28.06 -34.37 -31.72
C ILE A 425 -28.89 -35.40 -32.51
N GLU A 426 -30.21 -35.23 -32.59
CA GLU A 426 -31.07 -36.10 -33.40
C GLU A 426 -30.76 -36.00 -34.91
N LYS A 427 -30.57 -34.77 -35.42
CA LYS A 427 -30.20 -34.51 -36.82
C LYS A 427 -28.81 -35.10 -37.16
N TYR A 428 -27.82 -34.96 -36.28
CA TYR A 428 -26.48 -35.55 -36.47
C TYR A 428 -26.46 -37.07 -36.36
N ARG A 429 -27.35 -37.68 -35.58
CA ARG A 429 -27.48 -39.14 -35.45
C ARG A 429 -27.80 -39.78 -36.81
N GLN A 430 -28.65 -39.14 -37.61
CA GLN A 430 -29.00 -39.55 -38.98
C GLN A 430 -27.79 -39.45 -39.92
N LEU A 431 -27.15 -38.27 -39.99
CA LEU A 431 -25.94 -38.03 -40.82
C LEU A 431 -24.78 -38.98 -40.49
N THR A 432 -24.67 -39.44 -39.23
CA THR A 432 -23.61 -40.38 -38.80
C THR A 432 -23.79 -41.78 -39.41
N GLU A 433 -25.01 -42.17 -39.78
CA GLU A 433 -25.29 -43.45 -40.46
C GLU A 433 -24.96 -43.39 -41.96
N GLU A 434 -25.04 -42.21 -42.56
CA GLU A 434 -24.62 -41.95 -43.94
C GLU A 434 -23.08 -41.90 -44.03
N ALA A 435 -22.42 -41.16 -43.13
CA ALA A 435 -20.96 -41.01 -43.11
C ALA A 435 -20.21 -42.34 -42.94
N LYS A 436 -20.81 -43.32 -42.25
CA LYS A 436 -20.28 -44.70 -42.16
C LYS A 436 -20.07 -45.34 -43.54
N ARG A 437 -20.93 -45.05 -44.52
CA ARG A 437 -20.88 -45.65 -45.87
C ARG A 437 -19.75 -45.10 -46.75
N VAL A 438 -19.24 -43.91 -46.43
CA VAL A 438 -18.17 -43.25 -47.20
C VAL A 438 -16.77 -43.63 -46.67
N ARG A 439 -16.68 -43.99 -45.38
CA ARG A 439 -15.40 -44.18 -44.66
C ARG A 439 -14.51 -45.30 -45.22
N ASP A 440 -15.09 -46.31 -45.85
CA ASP A 440 -14.38 -47.55 -46.19
C ASP A 440 -13.56 -47.51 -47.50
N THR A 441 -13.62 -46.41 -48.26
CA THR A 441 -13.05 -46.35 -49.63
C THR A 441 -11.90 -45.36 -49.84
N ALA A 442 -11.90 -44.20 -49.17
CA ALA A 442 -11.08 -43.05 -49.58
C ALA A 442 -9.58 -42.97 -49.18
N PRO A 443 -9.06 -43.56 -48.07
CA PRO A 443 -7.84 -43.03 -47.45
C PRO A 443 -6.49 -43.49 -48.02
N ARG A 444 -6.44 -44.41 -49.00
CA ARG A 444 -5.16 -45.08 -49.39
C ARG A 444 -4.30 -44.36 -50.44
N GLU A 445 -4.84 -43.43 -51.22
CA GLU A 445 -4.11 -42.85 -52.36
C GLU A 445 -3.29 -41.58 -52.04
N ALA A 446 -3.57 -40.92 -50.91
CA ALA A 446 -2.98 -39.61 -50.59
C ALA A 446 -1.54 -39.69 -50.07
N GLU A 447 -1.17 -40.74 -49.33
CA GLU A 447 0.11 -40.80 -48.59
C GLU A 447 1.34 -40.97 -49.49
N ALA A 448 1.18 -41.51 -50.71
CA ALA A 448 2.30 -41.82 -51.60
C ALA A 448 3.04 -40.57 -52.10
N ARG A 449 2.29 -39.52 -52.50
CA ARG A 449 2.82 -38.38 -53.25
C ARG A 449 3.73 -37.46 -52.44
N VAL A 450 3.58 -37.42 -51.11
CA VAL A 450 4.28 -36.47 -50.23
C VAL A 450 5.76 -36.84 -49.97
N ARG A 451 6.16 -38.09 -50.25
CA ARG A 451 7.53 -38.55 -49.95
C ARG A 451 8.58 -38.13 -50.98
N GLU A 452 8.20 -37.92 -52.24
CA GLU A 452 9.17 -37.74 -53.34
C GLU A 452 9.74 -36.32 -53.46
N GLU A 453 8.97 -35.29 -53.07
CA GLU A 453 9.40 -33.89 -53.19
C GLU A 453 10.49 -33.52 -52.17
N ASN A 454 10.42 -34.11 -50.97
CA ASN A 454 11.27 -33.78 -49.83
C ASN A 454 12.76 -34.17 -49.98
N ALA A 455 13.09 -35.01 -50.97
CA ALA A 455 14.48 -35.40 -51.24
C ALA A 455 15.27 -34.29 -51.95
N LYS A 456 14.67 -33.63 -52.96
CA LYS A 456 15.36 -32.77 -53.93
C LYS A 456 15.86 -31.42 -53.38
N GLN A 457 15.47 -31.05 -52.16
CA GLN A 457 15.76 -29.73 -51.59
C GLN A 457 17.02 -29.69 -50.70
N ARG A 458 17.68 -30.82 -50.44
CA ARG A 458 18.81 -30.88 -49.50
C ARG A 458 20.17 -30.58 -50.15
N ASP A 459 20.40 -31.11 -51.35
CA ASP A 459 21.74 -31.16 -51.93
C ASP A 459 22.24 -29.77 -52.39
N ALA A 460 21.32 -28.89 -52.81
CA ALA A 460 21.62 -27.56 -53.35
C ALA A 460 22.18 -26.53 -52.34
N LEU A 461 22.21 -26.83 -51.03
CA LEU A 461 22.66 -25.88 -49.99
C LEU A 461 24.14 -26.01 -49.60
N GLN A 462 24.82 -27.09 -50.00
CA GLN A 462 26.12 -27.44 -49.40
C GLN A 462 27.33 -26.81 -50.13
N GLU A 463 27.19 -26.44 -51.40
CA GLU A 463 28.30 -25.98 -52.24
C GLU A 463 28.69 -24.50 -52.00
N PHE A 464 27.75 -23.66 -51.55
CA PHE A 464 27.93 -22.20 -51.47
C PHE A 464 28.91 -21.73 -50.37
N LEU A 465 29.19 -22.55 -49.36
CA LEU A 465 29.88 -22.13 -48.13
C LEU A 465 31.42 -22.18 -48.16
N VAL A 466 32.03 -22.71 -49.22
CA VAL A 466 33.48 -22.96 -49.27
C VAL A 466 34.29 -21.74 -49.75
N ALA A 467 33.75 -20.95 -50.69
CA ALA A 467 34.53 -19.98 -51.47
C ALA A 467 34.99 -18.70 -50.74
N GLU A 468 34.37 -18.33 -49.62
CA GLU A 468 34.61 -17.03 -48.94
C GLU A 468 35.93 -16.97 -48.13
N ARG A 469 36.48 -18.11 -47.69
CA ARG A 469 37.48 -18.13 -46.60
C ARG A 469 38.91 -17.73 -47.01
N GLU A 470 39.27 -17.87 -48.28
CA GLU A 470 40.67 -17.74 -48.72
C GLU A 470 41.14 -16.27 -48.93
N ARG A 471 40.20 -15.33 -49.02
CA ARG A 471 40.50 -13.97 -49.49
C ARG A 471 41.17 -13.07 -48.43
N LYS A 472 41.02 -13.39 -47.14
CA LYS A 472 41.34 -12.47 -46.03
C LYS A 472 42.81 -12.50 -45.55
N ALA A 473 43.57 -13.55 -45.85
CA ALA A 473 44.87 -13.82 -45.20
C ALA A 473 46.09 -13.07 -45.80
N LYS A 474 45.90 -11.98 -46.56
CA LYS A 474 46.96 -11.38 -47.41
C LYS A 474 47.27 -9.90 -47.14
N GLU A 475 46.54 -9.21 -46.27
CA GLU A 475 46.66 -7.75 -46.07
C GLU A 475 47.55 -7.38 -44.87
N ASP A 476 47.48 -8.12 -43.76
CA ASP A 476 48.07 -7.76 -42.46
C ASP A 476 49.62 -7.68 -42.42
N ALA A 477 50.32 -8.16 -43.46
CA ALA A 477 51.77 -8.36 -43.44
C ALA A 477 52.63 -7.10 -43.72
N LYS A 478 52.02 -5.92 -43.98
CA LYS A 478 52.75 -4.76 -44.55
C LYS A 478 53.01 -3.58 -43.61
N GLU A 479 52.33 -3.47 -42.47
CA GLU A 479 52.34 -2.22 -41.68
C GLU A 479 53.52 -2.02 -40.71
N GLN A 480 54.30 -3.07 -40.40
CA GLN A 480 55.18 -3.06 -39.22
C GLN A 480 56.56 -2.39 -39.41
N ALA A 481 57.01 -2.13 -40.66
CA ALA A 481 58.42 -1.81 -40.95
C ALA A 481 58.85 -0.33 -40.79
N ALA A 482 57.94 0.61 -40.55
CA ALA A 482 58.18 2.04 -40.82
C ALA A 482 58.48 2.94 -39.59
N ARG A 483 58.84 2.39 -38.43
CA ARG A 483 58.64 3.09 -37.14
C ARG A 483 59.88 3.43 -36.28
N GLU A 484 61.10 3.06 -36.68
CA GLU A 484 62.20 2.92 -35.70
C GLU A 484 63.35 3.96 -35.76
N ASP A 485 63.55 4.70 -36.86
CA ASP A 485 64.82 5.43 -37.09
C ASP A 485 65.00 6.83 -36.44
N LEU A 486 63.94 7.50 -35.98
CA LEU A 486 63.99 8.96 -35.74
C LEU A 486 64.73 9.41 -34.45
N ILE A 487 65.07 8.50 -33.54
CA ILE A 487 65.33 8.84 -32.11
C ILE A 487 66.83 9.15 -31.79
N ARG A 488 67.70 9.34 -32.80
CA ARG A 488 69.18 9.37 -32.62
C ARG A 488 69.90 10.73 -32.53
N GLN A 489 69.30 11.87 -32.85
CA GLN A 489 70.09 13.06 -33.26
C GLN A 489 70.34 14.21 -32.24
N ILE A 490 69.63 14.34 -31.11
CA ILE A 490 69.67 15.57 -30.29
C ILE A 490 70.08 15.32 -28.84
N ARG A 491 71.37 15.05 -28.59
CA ARG A 491 71.96 14.86 -27.23
C ARG A 491 73.43 15.34 -27.04
N ALA A 492 73.88 16.35 -27.77
CA ALA A 492 75.16 17.05 -27.56
C ALA A 492 75.06 18.47 -28.18
N LEU A 493 75.63 19.57 -27.67
CA LEU A 493 76.42 19.85 -26.44
C LEU A 493 75.63 20.89 -25.57
N ASP A 494 76.12 21.79 -24.70
CA ASP A 494 77.45 22.13 -24.13
C ASP A 494 77.32 22.83 -22.74
N ARG A 495 78.39 23.39 -22.15
CA ARG A 495 78.41 24.01 -20.80
C ARG A 495 79.32 25.24 -20.63
N VAL A 496 78.74 26.34 -20.13
CA VAL A 496 79.17 27.29 -19.06
C VAL A 496 80.65 27.74 -18.93
N HIS A 497 80.87 29.04 -18.64
CA HIS A 497 82.13 29.66 -18.18
C HIS A 497 82.00 30.35 -16.80
N ARG A 498 83.11 30.83 -16.20
CA ARG A 498 83.19 31.46 -14.85
C ARG A 498 84.19 32.63 -14.76
N GLU A 499 84.11 33.39 -13.67
CA GLU A 499 84.70 34.74 -13.45
C GLU A 499 85.78 34.77 -12.34
N TYR A 500 86.41 35.95 -12.11
CA TYR A 500 87.42 36.21 -11.05
C TYR A 500 87.28 37.64 -10.46
N VAL A 501 87.79 37.87 -9.24
CA VAL A 501 87.63 39.12 -8.44
C VAL A 501 88.92 39.48 -7.67
N ALA A 502 89.14 40.77 -7.33
CA ALA A 502 90.29 41.30 -6.58
C ALA A 502 89.87 42.15 -5.34
N VAL A 503 90.85 42.58 -4.51
CA VAL A 503 90.65 43.09 -3.12
C VAL A 503 91.08 44.58 -2.98
N PHE A 504 90.58 45.28 -1.95
CA PHE A 504 90.60 46.75 -1.78
C PHE A 504 91.12 47.20 -0.40
N ASP A 505 91.77 48.38 -0.31
CA ASP A 505 92.32 48.99 0.93
C ASP A 505 91.38 50.08 1.51
N PRO A 506 91.14 50.13 2.83
CA PRO A 506 90.18 51.07 3.43
C PRO A 506 90.72 52.48 3.71
N THR A 507 92.03 52.73 3.64
CA THR A 507 92.63 53.98 4.14
C THR A 507 92.68 55.10 3.10
N GLU A 508 92.69 54.75 1.82
CA GLU A 508 92.70 55.70 0.71
C GLU A 508 91.27 56.04 0.22
N THR A 509 91.09 57.22 -0.37
CA THR A 509 89.94 57.49 -1.25
C THR A 509 90.14 56.80 -2.60
N ALA A 510 89.06 56.48 -3.31
CA ALA A 510 89.14 55.75 -4.57
C ALA A 510 89.70 56.58 -5.74
N GLN A 511 89.88 57.89 -5.57
CA GLN A 511 90.42 58.85 -6.55
C GLN A 511 89.67 58.83 -7.89
N LEU A 512 88.36 58.62 -7.83
CA LEU A 512 87.47 58.53 -9.01
C LEU A 512 87.00 59.93 -9.51
N GLY A 513 87.34 60.99 -8.79
CA GLY A 513 87.01 62.37 -9.13
C GLY A 513 85.61 62.81 -8.70
N LEU A 514 84.94 62.06 -7.81
CA LEU A 514 83.60 62.40 -7.33
C LEU A 514 83.68 63.43 -6.19
N LEU A 515 82.86 64.47 -6.27
CA LEU A 515 82.76 65.60 -5.33
C LEU A 515 82.33 65.23 -3.87
N GLN A 516 82.21 63.94 -3.56
CA GLN A 516 81.79 63.43 -2.24
C GLN A 516 82.68 62.28 -1.73
N GLU A 517 83.86 62.08 -2.32
CA GLU A 517 84.84 61.13 -1.80
C GLU A 517 85.36 61.57 -0.41
N MET A 518 85.41 60.61 0.52
CA MET A 518 85.97 60.75 1.87
C MET A 518 86.67 59.45 2.21
N SER A 519 87.73 59.50 3.01
CA SER A 519 88.37 58.27 3.51
C SER A 519 87.40 57.48 4.39
N LEU A 520 87.60 56.16 4.49
CA LEU A 520 86.79 55.31 5.38
C LEU A 520 86.97 55.72 6.87
N ALA A 521 88.07 56.40 7.20
CA ALA A 521 88.31 56.99 8.52
C ALA A 521 87.41 58.21 8.79
N GLU A 522 87.35 59.20 7.90
CA GLU A 522 86.46 60.37 8.04
C GLU A 522 84.98 59.96 8.02
N LEU A 523 84.64 58.96 7.19
CA LEU A 523 83.32 58.38 7.15
C LEU A 523 82.92 57.79 8.51
N ARG A 524 83.83 57.08 9.20
CA ARG A 524 83.58 56.55 10.57
C ARG A 524 83.29 57.66 11.58
N GLU A 525 83.94 58.83 11.48
CA GLU A 525 83.71 59.94 12.40
C GLU A 525 82.37 60.64 12.14
N ARG A 526 82.04 60.92 10.87
CA ARG A 526 80.71 61.46 10.51
C ARG A 526 79.58 60.50 10.87
N LEU A 527 79.83 59.18 10.76
CA LEU A 527 78.91 58.14 11.23
C LEU A 527 78.74 58.14 12.75
N ARG A 528 79.77 58.44 13.56
CA ARG A 528 79.61 58.56 15.03
C ARG A 528 78.63 59.68 15.41
N VAL A 529 78.79 60.88 14.85
CA VAL A 529 77.90 62.02 15.12
C VAL A 529 76.47 61.71 14.65
N ARG A 530 76.30 61.23 13.42
CA ARG A 530 75.00 60.76 12.89
C ARG A 530 74.34 59.69 13.78
N HIS A 531 75.13 58.79 14.35
CA HIS A 531 74.65 57.72 15.23
C HIS A 531 74.21 58.24 16.61
N GLU A 532 74.77 59.35 17.09
CA GLU A 532 74.27 60.03 18.31
C GLU A 532 73.00 60.85 18.06
N GLU A 533 72.91 61.54 16.93
CA GLU A 533 71.67 62.19 16.48
C GLU A 533 70.55 61.16 16.29
N GLN A 534 70.87 60.03 15.64
CA GLN A 534 69.96 58.92 15.43
C GLN A 534 69.51 58.29 16.76
N LYS A 535 70.40 58.09 17.75
CA LYS A 535 70.02 57.61 19.09
C LYS A 535 68.99 58.52 19.76
N ARG A 536 69.24 59.84 19.79
CA ARG A 536 68.30 60.81 20.40
C ARG A 536 66.95 60.81 19.68
N TRP A 537 66.96 60.74 18.35
CA TRP A 537 65.74 60.60 17.55
C TRP A 537 65.02 59.28 17.84
N GLU A 538 65.74 58.16 17.97
CA GLU A 538 65.18 56.87 18.37
C GLU A 538 64.60 56.90 19.78
N GLU A 539 65.23 57.59 20.73
CA GLU A 539 64.76 57.74 22.12
C GLU A 539 63.43 58.50 22.19
N SER A 540 63.34 59.72 21.65
CA SER A 540 62.08 60.45 21.57
C SER A 540 61.02 59.72 20.72
N ARG A 541 61.43 58.95 19.71
CA ARG A 541 60.51 58.11 18.93
C ARG A 541 60.01 56.90 19.73
N ARG A 542 60.82 56.30 20.61
CA ARG A 542 60.41 55.23 21.54
C ARG A 542 59.43 55.76 22.57
N GLU A 543 59.66 56.95 23.13
CA GLU A 543 58.75 57.62 24.07
C GLU A 543 57.37 57.89 23.44
N ALA A 544 57.33 58.54 22.27
CA ALA A 544 56.09 58.76 21.53
C ALA A 544 55.36 57.44 21.17
N ILE A 545 56.11 56.37 20.88
CA ILE A 545 55.55 55.04 20.65
C ILE A 545 55.00 54.40 21.95
N LEU A 546 55.48 54.80 23.13
CA LEU A 546 54.96 54.33 24.42
C LEU A 546 53.69 55.07 24.84
N THR A 547 53.62 56.40 24.68
CA THR A 547 52.39 57.17 24.93
C THR A 547 51.27 56.72 23.99
N ASP A 548 51.55 56.61 22.69
CA ASP A 548 50.65 56.04 21.67
C ASP A 548 50.06 54.68 22.10
N LYS A 549 50.88 53.81 22.72
CA LYS A 549 50.45 52.48 23.18
C LYS A 549 49.59 52.57 24.44
N GLN A 550 49.93 53.46 25.39
CA GLN A 550 49.15 53.65 26.61
C GLN A 550 47.74 54.17 26.29
N GLU A 551 47.64 55.20 25.46
CA GLU A 551 46.37 55.74 24.98
C GLU A 551 45.53 54.68 24.27
N LYS A 552 46.09 54.00 23.25
CA LYS A 552 45.38 52.95 22.49
C LYS A 552 44.95 51.77 23.37
N ASN A 553 45.69 51.46 24.44
CA ASN A 553 45.28 50.44 25.42
C ASN A 553 44.10 50.91 26.29
N ALA A 554 44.13 52.14 26.81
CA ALA A 554 43.01 52.71 27.58
C ALA A 554 41.73 52.79 26.73
N ASP A 555 41.88 53.27 25.50
CA ASP A 555 40.84 53.41 24.48
C ASP A 555 40.21 52.06 24.08
N LEU A 556 41.00 50.97 24.06
CA LEU A 556 40.51 49.60 23.87
C LEU A 556 39.84 49.02 25.12
N LEU A 557 40.32 49.33 26.33
CA LEU A 557 39.71 48.88 27.59
C LEU A 557 38.32 49.50 27.81
N GLU A 558 38.15 50.79 27.50
CA GLU A 558 36.83 51.45 27.58
C GLU A 558 35.83 50.82 26.59
N LYS A 559 36.26 50.59 25.34
CA LYS A 559 35.45 49.93 24.31
C LYS A 559 35.14 48.48 24.65
N ALA A 560 36.06 47.76 25.30
CA ALA A 560 35.86 46.39 25.77
C ALA A 560 34.86 46.30 26.95
N THR A 561 34.98 47.17 27.95
CA THR A 561 34.05 47.21 29.09
C THR A 561 32.64 47.63 28.66
N ASN A 562 32.53 48.60 27.75
CA ASN A 562 31.25 48.98 27.14
C ASN A 562 30.66 47.86 26.27
N ALA A 563 31.48 47.13 25.50
CA ALA A 563 31.04 45.91 24.80
C ALA A 563 30.53 44.84 25.79
N ALA A 564 31.26 44.55 26.87
CA ALA A 564 30.85 43.57 27.88
C ALA A 564 29.49 43.92 28.54
N ARG A 565 29.28 45.20 28.88
CA ARG A 565 27.99 45.71 29.38
C ARG A 565 26.86 45.48 28.36
N ARG A 566 27.08 45.84 27.08
CA ARG A 566 26.12 45.62 25.98
C ARG A 566 25.82 44.14 25.75
N ARG A 567 26.82 43.25 25.83
CA ARG A 567 26.64 41.79 25.74
C ARG A 567 25.79 41.24 26.88
N LYS A 568 26.01 41.68 28.13
CA LYS A 568 25.19 41.25 29.29
C LYS A 568 23.72 41.67 29.13
N ALA A 569 23.47 42.92 28.73
CA ALA A 569 22.12 43.44 28.50
C ALA A 569 21.41 42.79 27.30
N THR A 570 22.12 42.57 26.19
CA THR A 570 21.54 41.86 25.03
C THR A 570 21.35 40.37 25.31
N ALA A 571 22.18 39.73 26.15
CA ALA A 571 21.96 38.34 26.55
C ALA A 571 20.67 38.17 27.38
N SER A 572 20.41 39.03 28.37
CA SER A 572 19.17 38.98 29.16
C SER A 572 17.92 39.35 28.34
N ALA A 573 18.01 40.36 27.47
CA ALA A 573 16.94 40.70 26.53
C ALA A 573 16.66 39.55 25.55
N ASN A 574 17.69 38.91 24.98
CA ASN A 574 17.52 37.77 24.10
C ASN A 574 16.98 36.53 24.83
N ALA A 575 17.38 36.29 26.09
CA ALA A 575 16.85 35.18 26.88
C ALA A 575 15.34 35.35 27.16
N THR A 576 14.93 36.54 27.61
CA THR A 576 13.51 36.85 27.85
C THR A 576 12.68 36.87 26.56
N ALA A 577 13.22 37.39 25.45
CA ALA A 577 12.57 37.34 24.14
C ALA A 577 12.41 35.90 23.62
N ARG A 578 13.44 35.04 23.79
CA ARG A 578 13.36 33.61 23.44
C ARG A 578 12.34 32.87 24.30
N ALA A 579 12.29 33.14 25.61
CA ALA A 579 11.28 32.57 26.50
C ALA A 579 9.85 32.97 26.08
N LYS A 580 9.61 34.27 25.84
CA LYS A 580 8.33 34.77 25.32
C LYS A 580 7.96 34.15 23.97
N LYS A 581 8.90 34.05 23.01
CA LYS A 581 8.65 33.42 21.70
C LYS A 581 8.36 31.91 21.84
N LYS A 582 9.03 31.19 22.74
CA LYS A 582 8.75 29.77 23.02
C LYS A 582 7.35 29.59 23.63
N ALA A 583 6.97 30.43 24.59
CA ALA A 583 5.64 30.40 25.20
C ALA A 583 4.53 30.70 24.18
N LEU A 584 4.69 31.75 23.36
CA LEU A 584 3.74 32.09 22.29
C LEU A 584 3.65 31.01 21.20
N ALA A 585 4.76 30.37 20.85
CA ALA A 585 4.75 29.24 19.90
C ALA A 585 4.05 28.00 20.48
N ALA A 586 4.22 27.71 21.77
CA ALA A 586 3.51 26.63 22.45
C ALA A 586 2.00 26.91 22.54
N ALA A 587 1.60 28.14 22.90
CA ALA A 587 0.21 28.57 22.93
C ALA A 587 -0.46 28.43 21.55
N ARG A 588 0.15 29.01 20.50
CA ARG A 588 -0.33 28.87 19.11
C ARG A 588 -0.41 27.40 18.66
N GLY A 589 0.55 26.56 19.06
CA GLY A 589 0.52 25.12 18.77
C GLY A 589 -0.66 24.39 19.43
N LEU A 590 -1.03 24.77 20.65
CA LEU A 590 -2.22 24.24 21.35
C LEU A 590 -3.52 24.77 20.73
N GLU A 591 -3.57 26.05 20.34
CA GLU A 591 -4.69 26.66 19.62
C GLU A 591 -4.93 25.97 18.26
N GLU A 592 -3.88 25.78 17.45
CA GLU A 592 -3.96 25.03 16.19
C GLU A 592 -4.44 23.59 16.40
N GLN A 593 -3.98 22.90 17.45
CA GLN A 593 -4.46 21.55 17.78
C GLN A 593 -5.93 21.54 18.22
N ALA A 594 -6.37 22.54 19.00
CA ALA A 594 -7.77 22.67 19.41
C ALA A 594 -8.69 22.96 18.21
N ILE A 595 -8.27 23.82 17.28
CA ILE A 595 -8.99 24.10 16.03
C ILE A 595 -9.04 22.83 15.16
N ARG A 596 -7.91 22.14 14.94
CA ARG A 596 -7.88 20.86 14.21
C ARG A 596 -8.81 19.81 14.82
N ARG A 597 -8.88 19.72 16.16
CA ARG A 597 -9.82 18.80 16.85
C ARG A 597 -11.27 19.18 16.59
N LYS A 598 -11.64 20.46 16.68
CA LYS A 598 -13.00 20.94 16.34
C LYS A 598 -13.37 20.64 14.89
N ASN A 599 -12.52 21.03 13.94
CA ASN A 599 -12.73 20.81 12.51
C ASN A 599 -12.88 19.31 12.17
N ASN A 600 -12.12 18.43 12.83
CA ASN A 600 -12.24 16.99 12.67
C ASN A 600 -13.57 16.44 13.23
N ILE A 601 -14.08 16.98 14.34
CA ILE A 601 -15.40 16.61 14.90
C ILE A 601 -16.52 17.07 13.97
N GLU A 602 -16.48 18.33 13.51
CA GLU A 602 -17.45 18.85 12.53
C GLU A 602 -17.45 18.03 11.22
N LEU A 603 -16.28 17.58 10.76
CA LEU A 603 -16.17 16.68 9.61
C LEU A 603 -16.77 15.30 9.92
N ALA A 604 -16.48 14.73 11.09
CA ALA A 604 -17.06 13.44 11.49
C ALA A 604 -18.60 13.50 11.56
N GLU A 605 -19.18 14.58 12.11
CA GLU A 605 -20.63 14.82 12.11
C GLU A 605 -21.20 14.94 10.69
N LYS A 606 -20.53 15.70 9.80
CA LYS A 606 -20.94 15.83 8.39
C LYS A 606 -20.94 14.46 7.67
N LEU A 607 -19.91 13.64 7.89
CA LEU A 607 -19.83 12.29 7.35
C LEU A 607 -20.82 11.30 8.00
N GLN A 608 -21.24 11.53 9.26
CA GLN A 608 -22.32 10.76 9.90
C GLN A 608 -23.68 11.09 9.27
N ARG A 609 -24.03 12.36 9.15
CA ARG A 609 -25.29 12.79 8.51
C ARG A 609 -25.40 12.30 7.07
N GLN A 610 -24.33 12.40 6.28
CA GLN A 610 -24.30 11.82 4.92
C GLN A 610 -24.53 10.30 4.90
N ARG A 611 -24.05 9.54 5.90
CA ARG A 611 -24.34 8.09 6.02
C ARG A 611 -25.80 7.84 6.40
N GLU A 612 -26.37 8.68 7.25
CA GLU A 612 -27.74 8.57 7.75
C GLU A 612 -28.75 8.92 6.64
N GLU A 613 -28.54 10.04 5.95
CA GLU A 613 -29.29 10.44 4.74
C GLU A 613 -29.26 9.35 3.65
N ARG A 614 -28.08 8.78 3.37
CA ARG A 614 -27.90 7.68 2.40
C ARG A 614 -28.57 6.37 2.87
N LYS A 615 -28.52 6.04 4.17
CA LYS A 615 -29.26 4.89 4.74
C LYS A 615 -30.77 5.07 4.57
N GLU A 616 -31.30 6.22 4.98
CA GLU A 616 -32.72 6.55 4.80
C GLU A 616 -33.16 6.44 3.33
N GLN A 617 -32.33 6.91 2.39
CA GLN A 617 -32.59 6.74 0.96
C GLN A 617 -32.64 5.26 0.55
N THR A 618 -31.70 4.42 1.01
CA THR A 618 -31.74 2.98 0.73
C THR A 618 -32.90 2.25 1.41
N GLU A 619 -33.33 2.69 2.59
CA GLU A 619 -34.49 2.12 3.29
C GLU A 619 -35.81 2.55 2.63
N LYS A 620 -35.93 3.81 2.18
CA LYS A 620 -37.07 4.30 1.37
C LYS A 620 -37.17 3.53 0.05
N LEU A 621 -36.08 3.42 -0.71
CA LEU A 621 -36.03 2.61 -1.95
C LEU A 621 -36.34 1.13 -1.71
N ARG A 622 -35.91 0.56 -0.57
CA ARG A 622 -36.25 -0.82 -0.20
C ARG A 622 -37.75 -0.97 0.10
N LEU A 623 -38.33 -0.06 0.87
CA LEU A 623 -39.77 -0.06 1.18
C LEU A 623 -40.60 0.13 -0.10
N GLU A 624 -40.20 1.04 -0.99
CA GLU A 624 -40.79 1.21 -2.32
C GLU A 624 -40.68 -0.07 -3.18
N ALA A 625 -39.55 -0.79 -3.12
CA ALA A 625 -39.38 -2.06 -3.81
C ALA A 625 -40.24 -3.19 -3.19
N GLU A 626 -40.41 -3.22 -1.87
CA GLU A 626 -41.29 -4.16 -1.17
C GLU A 626 -42.78 -3.84 -1.44
N GLU A 627 -43.15 -2.56 -1.54
CA GLU A 627 -44.47 -2.11 -2.01
C GLU A 627 -44.71 -2.46 -3.48
N LEU A 628 -43.75 -2.22 -4.38
CA LEU A 628 -43.87 -2.61 -5.78
C LEU A 628 -43.93 -4.13 -5.95
N ALA A 629 -43.20 -4.89 -5.13
CA ALA A 629 -43.27 -6.35 -5.11
C ALA A 629 -44.63 -6.86 -4.60
N THR A 630 -45.19 -6.27 -3.54
CA THR A 630 -46.52 -6.63 -3.02
C THR A 630 -47.64 -6.21 -3.97
N ARG A 631 -47.59 -5.02 -4.57
CA ARG A 631 -48.51 -4.57 -5.65
C ARG A 631 -48.42 -5.48 -6.88
N ARG A 632 -47.22 -5.88 -7.32
CA ARG A 632 -47.02 -6.85 -8.42
C ARG A 632 -47.55 -8.25 -8.08
N ARG A 633 -47.37 -8.72 -6.83
CA ARG A 633 -48.00 -9.96 -6.35
C ARG A 633 -49.52 -9.83 -6.40
N PHE A 634 -50.10 -8.73 -5.94
CA PHE A 634 -51.55 -8.51 -5.95
C PHE A 634 -52.14 -8.51 -7.38
N LEU A 635 -51.43 -7.93 -8.36
CA LEU A 635 -51.91 -7.86 -9.75
C LEU A 635 -51.62 -9.13 -10.57
N GLY A 636 -50.46 -9.78 -10.37
CA GLY A 636 -50.06 -10.95 -11.15
C GLY A 636 -50.49 -12.29 -10.55
N ALA A 637 -50.55 -12.40 -9.23
CA ALA A 637 -50.83 -13.66 -8.54
C ALA A 637 -52.34 -13.91 -8.33
N ALA A 638 -53.18 -12.88 -8.39
CA ALA A 638 -54.63 -12.97 -8.17
C ALA A 638 -55.42 -13.81 -9.19
N LYS A 639 -54.75 -14.45 -10.16
CA LYS A 639 -55.32 -15.52 -10.98
C LYS A 639 -54.70 -16.88 -10.65
N SER A 640 -53.40 -17.07 -10.91
CA SER A 640 -52.71 -18.36 -10.67
C SER A 640 -52.82 -18.81 -9.22
N MET A 641 -52.53 -17.95 -8.23
CA MET A 641 -52.67 -18.33 -6.81
C MET A 641 -54.13 -18.52 -6.40
N LEU A 642 -55.10 -17.91 -7.07
CA LEU A 642 -56.52 -18.12 -6.75
C LEU A 642 -57.00 -19.48 -7.30
N GLU A 643 -56.55 -19.86 -8.49
CA GLU A 643 -56.77 -21.18 -9.09
C GLU A 643 -56.02 -22.27 -8.29
N GLU A 644 -54.75 -22.07 -7.94
CA GLU A 644 -53.96 -22.98 -7.10
C GLU A 644 -54.55 -23.16 -5.69
N ASN A 645 -54.87 -22.06 -4.98
CA ASN A 645 -55.54 -22.16 -3.68
C ASN A 645 -56.93 -22.80 -3.78
N HIS A 646 -57.65 -22.63 -4.89
CA HIS A 646 -58.93 -23.30 -5.12
C HIS A 646 -58.72 -24.82 -5.31
N PHE A 647 -57.75 -25.24 -6.12
CA PHE A 647 -57.42 -26.65 -6.29
C PHE A 647 -56.88 -27.29 -5.00
N ASP A 648 -56.07 -26.60 -4.21
CA ASP A 648 -55.56 -27.13 -2.93
C ASP A 648 -56.64 -27.13 -1.84
N GLN A 649 -57.55 -26.15 -1.81
CA GLN A 649 -58.75 -26.21 -0.96
C GLN A 649 -59.68 -27.37 -1.36
N LEU A 650 -59.81 -27.67 -2.66
CA LEU A 650 -60.53 -28.85 -3.16
C LEU A 650 -59.83 -30.16 -2.75
N LYS A 651 -58.51 -30.28 -2.91
CA LYS A 651 -57.72 -31.45 -2.43
C LYS A 651 -57.91 -31.65 -0.94
N CYS A 652 -57.66 -30.63 -0.13
CA CYS A 652 -57.86 -30.70 1.32
C CYS A 652 -59.35 -30.88 1.69
N GLY A 653 -60.29 -30.56 0.79
CA GLY A 653 -61.71 -30.91 0.90
C GLY A 653 -61.95 -32.40 0.71
N PHE A 654 -61.46 -32.99 -0.38
CA PHE A 654 -61.52 -34.43 -0.66
C PHE A 654 -60.75 -35.26 0.38
N GLU A 655 -59.61 -34.79 0.87
CA GLU A 655 -58.85 -35.44 1.96
C GLU A 655 -59.65 -35.44 3.27
N ARG A 656 -60.31 -34.32 3.61
CA ARG A 656 -61.23 -34.27 4.76
C ARG A 656 -62.45 -35.16 4.54
N GLU A 657 -63.03 -35.19 3.35
CA GLU A 657 -64.17 -36.05 3.03
C GLU A 657 -63.79 -37.55 3.08
N ALA A 658 -62.63 -37.92 2.56
CA ALA A 658 -62.10 -39.28 2.60
C ALA A 658 -61.74 -39.71 4.04
N LYS A 659 -61.11 -38.82 4.82
CA LYS A 659 -60.80 -39.06 6.24
C LYS A 659 -62.08 -39.18 7.07
N ASN A 660 -63.09 -38.33 6.85
CA ASN A 660 -64.39 -38.44 7.47
C ASN A 660 -65.12 -39.75 7.08
N ARG A 661 -65.03 -40.21 5.82
CA ARG A 661 -65.55 -41.53 5.39
C ARG A 661 -64.83 -42.69 6.08
N GLN A 662 -63.50 -42.61 6.24
CA GLN A 662 -62.73 -43.63 6.97
C GLN A 662 -63.08 -43.63 8.47
N GLU A 663 -63.21 -42.45 9.09
CA GLU A 663 -63.58 -42.31 10.50
C GLU A 663 -65.02 -42.75 10.77
N THR A 664 -65.97 -42.43 9.88
CA THR A 664 -67.35 -42.96 9.97
C THR A 664 -67.38 -44.47 9.81
N HIS A 665 -66.70 -45.06 8.82
CA HIS A 665 -66.63 -46.52 8.68
C HIS A 665 -65.89 -47.21 9.85
N GLN A 666 -64.89 -46.56 10.47
CA GLN A 666 -64.25 -47.08 11.69
C GLN A 666 -65.21 -47.02 12.87
N VAL A 667 -65.94 -45.92 13.07
CA VAL A 667 -66.97 -45.79 14.11
C VAL A 667 -68.13 -46.76 13.87
N GLU A 668 -68.56 -46.99 12.63
CA GLU A 668 -69.52 -48.03 12.25
C GLU A 668 -68.99 -49.43 12.58
N SER A 669 -67.73 -49.76 12.27
CA SER A 669 -67.15 -51.05 12.65
C SER A 669 -67.04 -51.23 14.16
N ILE A 670 -66.61 -50.19 14.90
CA ILE A 670 -66.46 -50.22 16.36
C ILE A 670 -67.83 -50.30 17.03
N THR A 671 -68.85 -49.59 16.52
CA THR A 671 -70.21 -49.71 17.04
C THR A 671 -70.83 -51.07 16.71
N MET A 672 -70.62 -51.63 15.51
CA MET A 672 -71.06 -52.98 15.17
C MET A 672 -70.36 -54.07 16.01
N GLU A 673 -69.06 -53.91 16.30
CA GLU A 673 -68.34 -54.81 17.21
C GLU A 673 -68.78 -54.66 18.66
N ASN A 674 -69.02 -53.44 19.14
CA ASN A 674 -69.57 -53.18 20.47
C ASN A 674 -70.99 -53.73 20.62
N VAL A 675 -71.85 -53.58 19.61
CA VAL A 675 -73.19 -54.20 19.58
C VAL A 675 -73.08 -55.73 19.59
N ARG A 676 -72.20 -56.33 18.79
CA ARG A 676 -71.93 -57.79 18.83
C ARG A 676 -71.34 -58.25 20.17
N ALA A 677 -70.52 -57.44 20.82
CA ALA A 677 -69.94 -57.74 22.14
C ALA A 677 -71.00 -57.62 23.24
N GLN A 678 -71.87 -56.61 23.17
CA GLN A 678 -73.01 -56.43 24.06
C GLN A 678 -74.04 -57.55 23.85
N GLU A 679 -74.35 -57.93 22.61
CA GLU A 679 -75.20 -59.07 22.27
C GLU A 679 -74.62 -60.39 22.80
N LYS A 680 -73.30 -60.60 22.68
CA LYS A 680 -72.61 -61.76 23.29
C LYS A 680 -72.73 -61.74 24.82
N ARG A 681 -72.51 -60.58 25.48
CA ARG A 681 -72.66 -60.42 26.93
C ARG A 681 -74.09 -60.65 27.41
N MET A 682 -75.07 -60.06 26.74
CA MET A 682 -76.50 -60.28 26.99
C MET A 682 -76.89 -61.73 26.78
N ASN A 683 -76.35 -62.42 25.77
CA ASN A 683 -76.58 -63.85 25.56
C ASN A 683 -75.89 -64.72 26.61
N SER A 684 -74.69 -64.38 27.11
CA SER A 684 -74.08 -65.09 28.23
C SER A 684 -74.84 -64.85 29.54
N GLU A 685 -75.21 -63.61 29.85
CA GLU A 685 -76.05 -63.28 31.02
C GLU A 685 -77.42 -63.96 30.95
N PHE A 686 -78.05 -64.02 29.78
CA PHE A 686 -79.32 -64.71 29.58
C PHE A 686 -79.17 -66.23 29.74
N ARG A 687 -78.08 -66.82 29.24
CA ARG A 687 -77.74 -68.24 29.47
C ARG A 687 -77.43 -68.54 30.93
N GLU A 688 -76.73 -67.65 31.63
CA GLU A 688 -76.47 -67.81 33.08
C GLU A 688 -77.72 -67.60 33.91
N ARG A 689 -78.57 -66.61 33.60
CA ARG A 689 -79.90 -66.44 34.21
C ARG A 689 -80.80 -67.64 33.92
N GLN A 690 -80.75 -68.23 32.73
CA GLN A 690 -81.44 -69.51 32.45
C GLN A 690 -80.84 -70.69 33.22
N ARG A 691 -79.51 -70.75 33.43
CA ARG A 691 -78.86 -71.79 34.24
C ARG A 691 -79.25 -71.66 35.72
N LEU A 692 -79.22 -70.44 36.25
CA LEU A 692 -79.63 -70.12 37.62
C LEU A 692 -81.13 -70.38 37.80
N ALA A 693 -82.00 -69.88 36.94
CA ALA A 693 -83.44 -70.15 37.02
C ALA A 693 -83.77 -71.64 36.83
N LYS A 694 -82.98 -72.42 36.07
CA LYS A 694 -83.08 -73.89 36.05
C LYS A 694 -82.61 -74.52 37.35
N GLN A 695 -81.48 -74.08 37.91
CA GLN A 695 -80.99 -74.57 39.20
C GLN A 695 -81.94 -74.23 40.35
N GLU A 696 -82.57 -73.06 40.33
CA GLU A 696 -83.64 -72.65 41.24
C GLU A 696 -84.88 -73.51 41.04
N GLN A 697 -85.39 -73.68 39.81
CA GLN A 697 -86.50 -74.60 39.54
C GLN A 697 -86.18 -76.06 39.87
N GLU A 698 -84.93 -76.51 39.74
CA GLU A 698 -84.48 -77.85 40.13
C GLU A 698 -84.37 -77.99 41.64
N GLN A 699 -83.94 -76.95 42.37
CA GLN A 699 -83.98 -76.88 43.83
C GLN A 699 -85.40 -76.81 44.37
N GLU A 700 -86.27 -75.99 43.79
CA GLU A 700 -87.70 -75.93 44.11
C GLU A 700 -88.38 -77.28 43.83
N ARG A 701 -88.14 -77.89 42.67
CA ARG A 701 -88.61 -79.25 42.36
C ARG A 701 -88.04 -80.28 43.31
N ALA A 702 -86.78 -80.18 43.74
CA ALA A 702 -86.19 -81.06 44.74
C ALA A 702 -86.79 -80.86 46.14
N GLN A 703 -87.14 -79.63 46.52
CA GLN A 703 -87.86 -79.31 47.77
C GLN A 703 -89.33 -79.75 47.74
N VAL A 704 -90.02 -79.57 46.61
CA VAL A 704 -91.37 -80.08 46.39
C VAL A 704 -91.36 -81.61 46.36
N TYR A 705 -90.36 -82.24 45.73
CA TYR A 705 -90.21 -83.69 45.70
C TYR A 705 -89.78 -84.26 47.05
N SER A 706 -88.96 -83.58 47.85
CA SER A 706 -88.63 -84.02 49.21
C SER A 706 -89.85 -83.90 50.13
N ARG A 707 -90.58 -82.78 50.11
CA ARG A 707 -91.86 -82.61 50.82
C ARG A 707 -92.89 -83.64 50.37
N ALA A 708 -93.10 -83.82 49.07
CA ALA A 708 -94.03 -84.83 48.54
C ALA A 708 -93.60 -86.27 48.87
N LYS A 709 -92.30 -86.56 48.98
CA LYS A 709 -91.76 -87.86 49.42
C LYS A 709 -91.92 -88.07 50.92
N GLU A 710 -91.89 -87.01 51.72
CA GLU A 710 -92.20 -87.07 53.16
C GLU A 710 -93.71 -87.16 53.41
N ASP A 711 -94.53 -86.42 52.68
CA ASP A 711 -96.00 -86.52 52.72
C ASP A 711 -96.49 -87.87 52.18
N ALA A 712 -95.88 -88.41 51.12
CA ALA A 712 -96.15 -89.79 50.69
C ALA A 712 -95.67 -90.81 51.75
N ARG A 713 -94.59 -90.55 52.49
CA ARG A 713 -94.21 -91.39 53.65
C ARG A 713 -95.16 -91.25 54.83
N ARG A 714 -95.85 -90.12 55.00
CA ARG A 714 -96.92 -89.94 56.00
C ARG A 714 -98.21 -90.64 55.56
N ARG A 715 -98.71 -90.32 54.36
CA ARG A 715 -99.88 -90.97 53.76
C ARG A 715 -99.71 -92.48 53.66
N ASN A 716 -98.58 -93.01 53.20
CA ASN A 716 -98.37 -94.46 53.16
C ASN A 716 -98.33 -95.09 54.56
N ARG A 717 -98.00 -94.36 55.64
CA ARG A 717 -98.13 -94.85 57.03
C ARG A 717 -99.57 -94.80 57.50
N GLU A 718 -100.27 -93.71 57.22
CA GLU A 718 -101.70 -93.52 57.54
C GLU A 718 -102.59 -94.51 56.77
N GLU A 719 -102.26 -94.80 55.51
CA GLU A 719 -102.86 -95.84 54.67
C GLU A 719 -102.48 -97.24 55.17
N ASP A 720 -101.22 -97.52 55.54
CA ASP A 720 -100.86 -98.78 56.19
C ASP A 720 -101.62 -98.97 57.51
N GLU A 721 -101.75 -97.94 58.34
CA GLU A 721 -102.43 -98.00 59.64
C GLU A 721 -103.95 -98.14 59.49
N THR A 722 -104.57 -97.43 58.54
CA THR A 722 -106.00 -97.57 58.22
C THR A 722 -106.31 -98.89 57.52
N LEU A 723 -105.45 -99.40 56.62
CA LEU A 723 -105.57 -100.75 56.06
C LEU A 723 -105.39 -101.83 57.14
N ARG A 724 -104.42 -101.68 58.05
CA ARG A 724 -104.26 -102.57 59.21
C ARG A 724 -105.46 -102.50 60.15
N ALA A 725 -106.09 -101.34 60.32
CA ALA A 725 -107.33 -101.18 61.09
C ALA A 725 -108.53 -101.83 60.39
N LEU A 726 -108.70 -101.63 59.08
CA LEU A 726 -109.72 -102.27 58.24
C LEU A 726 -109.58 -103.80 58.26
N VAL A 727 -108.37 -104.32 58.08
CA VAL A 727 -108.08 -105.75 58.14
C VAL A 727 -108.35 -106.32 59.54
N ARG A 728 -108.03 -105.59 60.62
CA ARG A 728 -108.41 -105.99 62.00
C ARG A 728 -109.92 -106.02 62.18
N HIS A 729 -110.66 -105.02 61.68
CA HIS A 729 -112.12 -104.94 61.76
C HIS A 729 -112.81 -106.03 60.92
N GLU A 730 -112.33 -106.29 59.71
CA GLU A 730 -112.79 -107.41 58.87
C GLU A 730 -112.48 -108.77 59.51
N GLN A 731 -111.30 -108.95 60.10
CA GLN A 731 -110.98 -110.17 60.86
C GLN A 731 -111.87 -110.34 62.10
N GLN A 732 -112.21 -109.25 62.80
CA GLN A 732 -113.16 -109.27 63.93
C GLN A 732 -114.58 -109.60 63.46
N ARG A 733 -115.07 -108.98 62.37
CA ARG A 733 -116.35 -109.32 61.73
C ARG A 733 -116.40 -110.78 61.30
N TYR A 734 -115.36 -111.27 60.64
CA TYR A 734 -115.27 -112.66 60.17
C TYR A 734 -115.19 -113.64 61.35
N ALA A 735 -114.45 -113.32 62.41
CA ALA A 735 -114.42 -114.11 63.65
C ALA A 735 -115.78 -114.14 64.35
N HIS A 736 -116.48 -113.01 64.42
CA HIS A 736 -117.83 -112.90 64.99
C HIS A 736 -118.85 -113.71 64.18
N ALA A 737 -118.92 -113.51 62.86
CA ALA A 737 -119.82 -114.26 61.97
C ALA A 737 -119.54 -115.77 62.00
N ARG A 738 -118.25 -116.16 62.03
CA ARG A 738 -117.82 -117.55 62.23
C ARG A 738 -118.22 -118.09 63.61
N GLY A 739 -118.22 -117.26 64.65
CA GLY A 739 -118.75 -117.59 65.98
C GLY A 739 -120.26 -117.88 65.94
N SER A 740 -121.05 -116.96 65.37
CA SER A 740 -122.49 -117.12 65.21
C SER A 740 -122.87 -118.36 64.38
N LEU A 741 -122.15 -118.62 63.28
CA LEU A 741 -122.33 -119.84 62.48
C LEU A 741 -121.94 -121.12 63.25
N GLN A 742 -120.90 -121.07 64.10
CA GLN A 742 -120.52 -122.22 64.92
C GLN A 742 -121.49 -122.50 66.07
N ALA A 743 -122.16 -121.48 66.61
CA ALA A 743 -123.24 -121.65 67.57
C ALA A 743 -124.50 -122.28 66.94
N ARG A 744 -124.81 -121.94 65.68
CA ARG A 744 -126.03 -122.41 64.98
C ARG A 744 -126.06 -123.92 64.68
N ASN A 745 -124.91 -124.59 64.59
CA ASN A 745 -124.84 -126.05 64.49
C ASN A 745 -123.55 -126.61 65.15
N MET A 746 -123.69 -127.08 66.38
CA MET A 746 -122.58 -127.60 67.21
C MET A 746 -122.04 -128.97 66.80
N TYR A 747 -122.75 -129.73 65.93
CA TYR A 747 -122.36 -131.09 65.56
C TYR A 747 -121.37 -131.10 64.37
N ALA A 748 -121.79 -130.53 63.24
CA ALA A 748 -120.96 -130.44 62.02
C ALA A 748 -119.63 -129.70 62.24
N THR A 749 -119.61 -128.79 63.21
CA THR A 749 -118.44 -127.96 63.56
C THR A 749 -117.41 -128.68 64.43
N LYS A 750 -117.77 -129.77 65.13
CA LYS A 750 -116.80 -130.66 65.79
C LYS A 750 -116.09 -131.56 64.77
N GLN A 751 -116.84 -132.10 63.81
CA GLN A 751 -116.34 -133.00 62.78
C GLN A 751 -115.31 -132.30 61.85
N THR A 752 -115.62 -131.09 61.38
CA THR A 752 -114.70 -130.28 60.55
C THR A 752 -113.44 -129.85 61.30
N LYS A 753 -113.54 -129.47 62.59
CA LYS A 753 -112.36 -129.15 63.42
C LYS A 753 -111.39 -130.33 63.53
N SER A 754 -111.91 -131.55 63.74
CA SER A 754 -111.09 -132.78 63.78
C SER A 754 -110.28 -133.00 62.49
N MET A 755 -110.92 -132.86 61.32
CA MET A 755 -110.24 -133.00 60.03
C MET A 755 -109.16 -131.94 59.80
N THR A 756 -109.44 -130.66 60.14
CA THR A 756 -108.46 -129.58 59.96
C THR A 756 -107.23 -129.68 60.87
N LEU A 757 -107.35 -130.32 62.04
CA LEU A 757 -106.20 -130.59 62.91
C LEU A 757 -105.29 -131.69 62.32
N LYS A 758 -105.86 -132.75 61.75
CA LYS A 758 -105.10 -133.81 61.05
C LYS A 758 -104.34 -133.30 59.82
N ALA A 759 -104.88 -132.30 59.11
CA ALA A 759 -104.20 -131.70 57.97
C ALA A 759 -103.03 -130.78 58.38
N ARG A 760 -103.15 -130.04 59.49
CA ARG A 760 -102.10 -129.09 59.94
C ARG A 760 -100.83 -129.76 60.45
N SER A 761 -100.91 -130.94 61.05
CA SER A 761 -99.72 -131.68 61.49
C SER A 761 -98.85 -132.20 60.34
N GLN A 762 -99.42 -132.34 59.13
CA GLN A 762 -98.69 -132.83 57.96
C GLN A 762 -97.92 -131.71 57.22
N SER A 763 -98.26 -130.43 57.41
CA SER A 763 -97.71 -129.32 56.60
C SER A 763 -96.49 -128.62 57.22
N ALA A 764 -96.28 -128.72 58.53
CA ALA A 764 -95.27 -127.94 59.25
C ALA A 764 -93.81 -128.41 59.07
N THR A 765 -93.57 -129.53 58.38
CA THR A 765 -92.28 -130.25 58.36
C THR A 765 -91.31 -129.86 57.24
N ARG A 766 -91.66 -128.91 56.35
CA ARG A 766 -91.12 -128.90 54.96
C ARG A 766 -90.20 -127.74 54.50
N ALA A 767 -89.99 -126.65 55.25
CA ALA A 767 -89.40 -125.42 54.67
C ALA A 767 -88.15 -124.81 55.38
N LYS A 768 -87.09 -124.54 54.60
CA LYS A 768 -85.88 -123.74 54.92
C LYS A 768 -85.16 -123.31 53.61
N SER A 769 -84.25 -122.31 53.68
CA SER A 769 -83.06 -122.02 52.81
C SER A 769 -83.05 -120.89 51.73
N HIS A 770 -81.82 -120.33 51.56
CA HIS A 770 -81.15 -119.62 50.42
C HIS A 770 -81.21 -118.07 50.14
N PRO A 771 -80.03 -117.41 49.89
CA PRO A 771 -79.84 -116.01 49.39
C PRO A 771 -78.89 -115.82 48.16
N LYS A 772 -78.74 -114.58 47.61
CA LYS A 772 -77.70 -114.02 46.65
C LYS A 772 -77.64 -112.46 46.77
N LEU A 773 -76.66 -111.60 46.39
CA LEU A 773 -75.40 -111.55 45.56
C LEU A 773 -75.54 -111.03 44.08
N ALA A 774 -74.61 -110.25 43.46
CA ALA A 774 -73.96 -108.91 43.73
C ALA A 774 -72.87 -108.54 42.64
N SER A 775 -72.60 -107.27 42.25
CA SER A 775 -71.42 -106.81 41.41
C SER A 775 -71.17 -105.26 41.26
N PRO A 776 -69.98 -104.77 40.78
CA PRO A 776 -69.47 -103.37 40.96
C PRO A 776 -68.67 -102.66 39.79
N GLY A 777 -68.08 -101.46 40.03
CA GLY A 777 -66.93 -100.82 39.30
C GLY A 777 -67.18 -99.42 38.66
N CYS A 778 -66.23 -98.50 38.39
CA CYS A 778 -64.81 -98.25 38.81
C CYS A 778 -64.37 -96.78 38.47
N ASN A 779 -63.15 -96.32 38.82
CA ASN A 779 -62.68 -94.90 38.79
C ASN A 779 -61.49 -94.61 37.83
N GLN A 780 -61.30 -93.32 37.45
CA GLN A 780 -60.03 -92.54 37.28
C GLN A 780 -60.40 -91.17 36.63
N GLU A 781 -59.91 -89.96 36.97
CA GLU A 781 -58.68 -89.39 37.58
C GLU A 781 -57.44 -89.28 36.68
N GLU A 782 -57.10 -88.05 36.30
CA GLU A 782 -55.73 -87.52 36.23
C GLU A 782 -55.75 -85.97 36.24
N GLU A 783 -54.79 -85.32 36.91
CA GLU A 783 -54.59 -83.86 36.98
C GLU A 783 -53.38 -83.44 36.12
N LEU A 784 -53.17 -82.13 35.89
CA LEU A 784 -51.84 -81.46 35.94
C LEU A 784 -51.93 -79.93 35.68
N SER A 785 -51.37 -79.15 36.60
CA SER A 785 -50.42 -78.01 36.45
C SER A 785 -50.37 -77.16 35.16
N GLU A 786 -50.03 -75.87 35.15
CA GLU A 786 -49.97 -74.78 36.15
C GLU A 786 -49.61 -73.48 35.39
N PHE A 787 -50.02 -72.31 35.92
CA PHE A 787 -49.66 -70.93 35.49
C PHE A 787 -49.94 -70.48 34.03
#